data_AF-Q0AEE7-F1
#
_entry.id   AF-Q0AEE7-F1
#
_cell.length_a   1.000
_cell.length_b   1.000
_cell.length_c   1.000
_cell.angle_alpha   90.00
_cell.angle_beta   90.00
_cell.angle_gamma   90.00
#
_symmetry.space_group_name_H-M   'P 1'
#
loop_
_entity.id
_entity.type
_entity.pdbx_description
1 polymer ?
#
loop_
_entity_poly.entity_id
_entity_poly.type
_entity_poly.pdbx_seq_one_letter_code
_entity_poly.pdbx_strand_id
1 'polypeptide(L)'
;MLFKSHLRSILNISPQPENEAELNVVPIHTGKMPSGNELPQINDPFGQEDCDSSFDDSNASRLEAENIAIREAKGRIETEARARVTAEARARVEASARLAAEARIKAETAATEEARARTRAETLATQEAQARQELEAKLRQTVEDSLRAEKAIVAALRARVQTEAATTEKARRRTQEEALALEKSREKELAEQKAIEAAIARRKNSEEALKIALAASAAEAEAATLARTRAEEDEKKIVLANAKAEAERQTIEEIRLRTEAEANLASQIQEKLQAETRAREAEQAKLDAEKKATEAADTRQKLDLAAKSEAEGRTATELAAAAAARSRIEAERNAKTIAEQLIQSEQEAEQAALERTRTDTLLLEKVQARIIAENEARVAVEARIQAKEQETAIFNEKTQADLAITDTIRERIQAQEVAIKRSRARAATEAVAKKTAEDRIAAETHAAKLADERIALDKQLEKEANELAEMEARLIENRKKQAEAVQQAKSAARVRMEMEPKLTGLAMTIAQNQIIAMAKAEERLQAAETTAATVLYKIRTEASALMAIQARIEQDALAVERAIAREAVETMAVEAARARIQADEAAIALASRKIREEIETTRIIQDCSDEEISPDIVVDYEEHSTHLSSDNSETMLADTEESTEKEASAEFIEPDDSTNRLDSNTSGNSLQLDTLDNSIKPGETAVPFDKSKTAEVA
;
A
#
# COMPACT_ATOMS: atom_id res chain seq x y z
N MET A 1 34.41 -31.57 -25.74
CA MET A 1 35.81 -31.13 -25.96
C MET A 1 36.49 -30.99 -24.60
N LEU A 2 37.83 -30.99 -24.55
CA LEU A 2 38.59 -30.82 -23.32
C LEU A 2 38.51 -29.37 -22.81
N PHE A 3 38.39 -29.19 -21.50
CA PHE A 3 39.17 -28.15 -20.82
C PHE A 3 39.62 -28.66 -19.44
N LYS A 4 40.85 -28.32 -19.06
CA LYS A 4 41.44 -28.63 -17.75
C LYS A 4 41.51 -27.32 -16.95
N SER A 5 41.34 -27.41 -15.64
CA SER A 5 41.98 -26.48 -14.71
C SER A 5 42.53 -27.26 -13.52
N HIS A 6 43.79 -26.98 -13.16
CA HIS A 6 44.30 -27.30 -11.84
C HIS A 6 43.94 -26.15 -10.89
N LEU A 7 43.79 -26.46 -9.61
CA LEU A 7 44.62 -25.84 -8.57
C LEU A 7 44.61 -26.71 -7.31
N ARG A 8 45.78 -26.85 -6.68
CA ARG A 8 45.89 -27.20 -5.25
C ARG A 8 45.64 -25.92 -4.45
N SER A 9 45.34 -26.02 -3.14
CA SER A 9 46.34 -25.70 -2.10
C SER A 9 45.77 -25.53 -0.68
N ILE A 10 45.96 -26.56 0.16
CA ILE A 10 46.55 -26.49 1.52
C ILE A 10 45.78 -25.73 2.66
N LEU A 11 45.92 -26.28 3.89
CA LEU A 11 45.65 -25.68 5.21
C LEU A 11 44.21 -25.28 5.59
N ASN A 12 43.48 -26.26 6.15
CA ASN A 12 42.65 -25.97 7.33
C ASN A 12 43.56 -25.93 8.57
N ILE A 13 43.50 -24.84 9.33
CA ILE A 13 43.81 -24.83 10.77
C ILE A 13 42.60 -24.22 11.47
N SER A 14 42.08 -24.93 12.46
CA SER A 14 41.37 -24.31 13.58
C SER A 14 41.72 -25.11 14.83
N PRO A 15 42.25 -24.47 15.89
CA PRO A 15 42.43 -25.13 17.18
C PRO A 15 41.09 -25.21 17.92
N GLN A 16 40.99 -26.14 18.87
CA GLN A 16 40.23 -25.90 20.10
C GLN A 16 41.16 -26.12 21.31
N PRO A 17 40.90 -25.41 22.43
CA PRO A 17 41.69 -25.51 23.66
C PRO A 17 41.04 -26.53 24.62
N GLU A 18 41.08 -26.24 25.93
CA GLU A 18 40.43 -26.96 27.04
C GLU A 18 41.10 -28.29 27.48
N ASN A 19 41.21 -28.59 28.78
CA ASN A 19 41.38 -27.71 29.96
C ASN A 19 41.88 -28.56 31.16
N GLU A 20 42.14 -27.89 32.31
CA GLU A 20 42.01 -28.42 33.69
C GLU A 20 42.78 -29.71 34.09
N ALA A 21 43.73 -29.63 35.04
CA ALA A 21 43.53 -29.92 36.47
C ALA A 21 43.68 -31.45 36.80
N GLU A 22 43.97 -31.90 38.03
CA GLU A 22 43.88 -31.28 39.35
C GLU A 22 45.11 -31.49 40.25
N LEU A 23 45.26 -30.57 41.21
CA LEU A 23 45.62 -30.75 42.62
C LEU A 23 46.40 -32.00 43.07
N ASN A 24 47.46 -31.76 43.87
CA ASN A 24 47.31 -32.08 45.30
C ASN A 24 48.06 -31.08 46.20
N VAL A 25 47.56 -30.89 47.43
CA VAL A 25 47.95 -29.78 48.32
C VAL A 25 48.26 -30.30 49.72
N VAL A 26 49.48 -30.05 50.23
CA VAL A 26 49.75 -29.95 51.68
C VAL A 26 50.87 -28.93 51.95
N PRO A 27 50.58 -27.80 52.60
CA PRO A 27 51.54 -27.01 53.36
C PRO A 27 51.36 -27.23 54.87
N ILE A 28 52.41 -27.05 55.68
CA ILE A 28 52.37 -26.50 57.05
C ILE A 28 53.80 -26.18 57.56
N HIS A 29 53.90 -25.50 58.71
CA HIS A 29 55.00 -24.61 59.09
C HIS A 29 55.93 -25.15 60.22
N THR A 30 57.05 -24.44 60.39
CA THR A 30 57.87 -24.28 61.63
C THR A 30 58.61 -25.48 62.27
N GLY A 31 59.84 -25.24 62.78
CA GLY A 31 60.38 -26.18 63.78
C GLY A 31 61.80 -26.11 64.40
N LYS A 32 62.46 -24.95 64.57
CA LYS A 32 63.38 -24.63 65.71
C LYS A 32 64.59 -25.55 66.09
N MET A 33 65.78 -24.95 66.27
CA MET A 33 66.93 -25.52 67.03
C MET A 33 66.64 -25.60 68.55
N PRO A 34 67.24 -26.54 69.31
CA PRO A 34 68.39 -26.22 70.22
C PRO A 34 69.44 -27.38 70.33
N SER A 35 70.75 -27.13 70.45
CA SER A 35 71.59 -26.76 71.63
C SER A 35 72.10 -27.95 72.49
N GLY A 36 73.31 -27.80 73.08
CA GLY A 36 74.06 -28.83 73.84
C GLY A 36 75.36 -29.24 73.11
N ASN A 37 76.61 -28.90 73.45
CA ASN A 37 77.36 -28.41 74.64
C ASN A 37 78.36 -29.47 75.16
N GLU A 38 79.43 -29.01 75.82
CA GLU A 38 80.46 -29.76 76.60
C GLU A 38 81.77 -30.19 75.90
N LEU A 39 82.87 -29.62 76.43
CA LEU A 39 84.26 -30.11 76.41
C LEU A 39 84.45 -31.06 77.61
N PRO A 40 85.44 -31.99 77.62
CA PRO A 40 86.73 -31.64 78.26
C PRO A 40 87.99 -32.37 77.74
N GLN A 41 89.10 -31.61 77.67
CA GLN A 41 90.50 -32.03 77.98
C GLN A 41 91.12 -33.16 77.09
N ILE A 42 92.44 -33.26 76.90
CA ILE A 42 93.50 -33.60 77.87
C ILE A 42 94.87 -33.05 77.41
N ASN A 43 95.51 -32.30 78.30
CA ASN A 43 96.94 -32.25 78.65
C ASN A 43 98.05 -32.33 77.57
N ASP A 44 98.78 -31.20 77.39
CA ASP A 44 100.23 -31.15 77.69
C ASP A 44 100.46 -31.59 79.16
N PRO A 45 101.59 -32.22 79.60
CA PRO A 45 102.94 -31.68 79.35
C PRO A 45 104.12 -32.70 79.34
N PHE A 46 105.35 -32.15 79.25
CA PHE A 46 106.67 -32.80 79.48
C PHE A 46 107.07 -33.91 78.47
N GLY A 47 108.36 -34.13 78.22
CA GLY A 47 109.57 -33.43 78.67
C GLY A 47 110.79 -34.31 78.39
N GLN A 48 111.83 -33.76 77.75
CA GLN A 48 113.02 -34.51 77.35
C GLN A 48 114.27 -33.67 77.62
N GLU A 49 114.67 -33.62 78.88
CA GLU A 49 115.97 -33.09 79.30
C GLU A 49 116.99 -34.24 79.36
N ASP A 50 118.02 -34.12 78.52
CA ASP A 50 119.44 -34.37 78.79
C ASP A 50 119.90 -35.63 79.55
N CYS A 51 120.69 -36.44 78.83
CA CYS A 51 121.82 -37.20 79.39
C CYS A 51 122.96 -37.24 78.36
N ASP A 52 123.96 -36.38 78.59
CA ASP A 52 125.38 -36.50 78.24
C ASP A 52 125.78 -37.35 77.00
N SER A 53 126.24 -36.66 75.95
CA SER A 53 127.69 -36.72 75.66
C SER A 53 128.14 -35.58 74.73
N SER A 54 128.82 -34.59 75.33
CA SER A 54 129.75 -33.60 74.77
C SER A 54 130.02 -33.57 73.24
N PHE A 55 130.15 -32.33 72.73
CA PHE A 55 130.47 -31.86 71.37
C PHE A 55 129.24 -31.56 70.47
N ASP A 56 129.26 -30.35 69.88
CA ASP A 56 128.34 -29.81 68.85
C ASP A 56 126.94 -29.27 69.26
N ASP A 57 126.81 -28.58 70.42
CA ASP A 57 125.61 -27.77 70.79
C ASP A 57 125.14 -26.81 69.67
N SER A 58 126.09 -26.25 68.91
CA SER A 58 125.84 -25.37 67.77
C SER A 58 125.03 -26.04 66.64
N ASN A 59 125.03 -27.37 66.53
CA ASN A 59 124.24 -28.09 65.55
C ASN A 59 122.82 -28.37 66.07
N ALA A 60 122.66 -28.75 67.34
CA ALA A 60 121.35 -29.01 67.95
C ALA A 60 120.46 -27.75 67.99
N SER A 61 120.98 -26.64 68.53
CA SER A 61 120.25 -25.37 68.59
C SER A 61 119.89 -24.84 67.20
N ARG A 62 120.74 -25.09 66.19
CA ARG A 62 120.45 -24.70 64.80
C ARG A 62 119.34 -25.55 64.19
N LEU A 63 119.32 -26.87 64.46
CA LEU A 63 118.26 -27.77 64.01
C LEU A 63 116.91 -27.43 64.64
N GLU A 64 116.85 -26.98 65.89
CA GLU A 64 115.59 -26.53 66.50
C GLU A 64 115.06 -25.23 65.88
N ALA A 65 115.93 -24.23 65.71
CA ALA A 65 115.58 -22.98 65.04
C ALA A 65 115.14 -23.23 63.57
N GLU A 66 115.83 -24.14 62.88
CA GLU A 66 115.47 -24.61 61.53
C GLU A 66 114.11 -25.33 61.53
N ASN A 67 113.81 -26.18 62.52
CA ASN A 67 112.50 -26.83 62.67
C ASN A 67 111.37 -25.87 63.07
N ILE A 68 111.66 -24.76 63.76
CA ILE A 68 110.71 -23.67 63.99
C ILE A 68 110.45 -22.92 62.68
N ALA A 69 111.50 -22.52 61.96
CA ALA A 69 111.39 -21.84 60.67
C ALA A 69 110.66 -22.68 59.61
N ILE A 70 110.90 -24.00 59.57
CA ILE A 70 110.19 -24.94 58.70
C ILE A 70 108.71 -25.05 59.07
N ARG A 71 108.36 -25.06 60.36
CA ARG A 71 106.95 -25.05 60.81
C ARG A 71 106.25 -23.74 60.46
N GLU A 72 106.91 -22.61 60.66
CA GLU A 72 106.34 -21.30 60.30
C GLU A 72 106.20 -21.16 58.78
N ALA A 73 107.20 -21.56 58.00
CA ALA A 73 107.13 -21.58 56.54
C ALA A 73 106.00 -22.46 56.02
N LYS A 74 105.79 -23.66 56.61
CA LYS A 74 104.62 -24.51 56.31
C LYS A 74 103.31 -23.80 56.64
N GLY A 75 103.19 -23.18 57.81
CA GLY A 75 101.99 -22.41 58.20
C GLY A 75 101.68 -21.23 57.27
N ARG A 76 102.72 -20.51 56.81
CA ARG A 76 102.61 -19.44 55.81
C ARG A 76 102.18 -19.99 54.44
N ILE A 77 102.78 -21.09 53.98
CA ILE A 77 102.40 -21.77 52.71
C ILE A 77 100.96 -22.29 52.78
N GLU A 78 100.53 -22.88 53.90
CA GLU A 78 99.16 -23.36 54.08
C GLU A 78 98.14 -22.22 54.11
N THR A 79 98.43 -21.13 54.82
CA THR A 79 97.52 -19.97 54.86
C THR A 79 97.47 -19.25 53.53
N GLU A 80 98.60 -19.13 52.80
CA GLU A 80 98.62 -18.63 51.43
C GLU A 80 97.86 -19.55 50.47
N ALA A 81 98.02 -20.88 50.58
CA ALA A 81 97.25 -21.84 49.78
C ALA A 81 95.74 -21.73 50.03
N ARG A 82 95.31 -21.60 51.30
CA ARG A 82 93.91 -21.35 51.67
C ARG A 82 93.41 -19.99 51.13
N ALA A 83 94.24 -18.95 51.15
CA ALA A 83 93.92 -17.64 50.56
C ALA A 83 93.79 -17.71 49.03
N ARG A 84 94.70 -18.41 48.34
CA ARG A 84 94.65 -18.66 46.89
C ARG A 84 93.41 -19.46 46.50
N VAL A 85 93.09 -20.56 47.21
CA VAL A 85 91.90 -21.38 46.95
C VAL A 85 90.60 -20.60 47.21
N THR A 86 90.53 -19.78 48.26
CA THR A 86 89.34 -18.95 48.53
C THR A 86 89.20 -17.78 47.56
N ALA A 87 90.30 -17.19 47.09
CA ALA A 87 90.29 -16.19 46.01
C ALA A 87 89.86 -16.82 44.68
N GLU A 88 90.36 -18.00 44.33
CA GLU A 88 89.96 -18.72 43.12
C GLU A 88 88.48 -19.16 43.19
N ALA A 89 88.02 -19.66 44.33
CA ALA A 89 86.60 -19.97 44.53
C ALA A 89 85.70 -18.74 44.35
N ARG A 90 86.11 -17.57 44.87
CA ARG A 90 85.41 -16.30 44.63
C ARG A 90 85.43 -15.91 43.15
N ALA A 91 86.56 -16.00 42.47
CA ALA A 91 86.67 -15.69 41.04
C ALA A 91 85.81 -16.63 40.17
N ARG A 92 85.75 -17.94 40.50
CA ARG A 92 84.88 -18.91 39.84
C ARG A 92 83.39 -18.62 40.07
N VAL A 93 83.01 -18.20 41.29
CA VAL A 93 81.63 -17.78 41.63
C VAL A 93 81.27 -16.46 40.96
N GLU A 94 82.19 -15.50 40.85
CA GLU A 94 81.94 -14.25 40.14
C GLU A 94 81.80 -14.49 38.62
N ALA A 95 82.66 -15.34 38.04
CA ALA A 95 82.57 -15.72 36.63
C ALA A 95 81.24 -16.44 36.32
N SER A 96 80.79 -17.37 37.17
CA SER A 96 79.50 -18.02 36.98
C SER A 96 78.31 -17.09 37.21
N ALA A 97 78.40 -16.14 38.14
CA ALA A 97 77.40 -15.09 38.33
C ALA A 97 77.30 -14.14 37.12
N ARG A 98 78.45 -13.75 36.52
CA ARG A 98 78.49 -12.95 35.28
C ARG A 98 77.87 -13.71 34.10
N LEU A 99 78.23 -14.98 33.90
CA LEU A 99 77.62 -15.82 32.86
C LEU A 99 76.11 -16.02 33.07
N ALA A 100 75.65 -16.18 34.31
CA ALA A 100 74.24 -16.26 34.64
C ALA A 100 73.50 -14.93 34.38
N ALA A 101 74.13 -13.79 34.64
CA ALA A 101 73.58 -12.46 34.32
C ALA A 101 73.50 -12.25 32.80
N GLU A 102 74.54 -12.58 32.04
CA GLU A 102 74.51 -12.53 30.57
C GLU A 102 73.45 -13.46 29.97
N ALA A 103 73.28 -14.67 30.51
CA ALA A 103 72.26 -15.61 30.07
C ALA A 103 70.84 -15.07 30.33
N ARG A 104 70.62 -14.41 31.49
CA ARG A 104 69.36 -13.72 31.79
C ARG A 104 69.10 -12.57 30.83
N ILE A 105 70.08 -11.70 30.59
CA ILE A 105 69.96 -10.57 29.65
C ILE A 105 69.62 -11.08 28.25
N LYS A 106 70.30 -12.13 27.76
CA LYS A 106 70.03 -12.73 26.43
C LYS A 106 68.62 -13.34 26.34
N ALA A 107 68.15 -13.99 27.40
CA ALA A 107 66.79 -14.52 27.47
C ALA A 107 65.72 -13.41 27.53
N GLU A 108 65.99 -12.32 28.26
CA GLU A 108 65.11 -11.15 28.37
C GLU A 108 65.04 -10.36 27.06
N THR A 109 66.16 -10.17 26.36
CA THR A 109 66.15 -9.59 25.00
C THR A 109 65.37 -10.46 24.02
N ALA A 110 65.56 -11.79 24.05
CA ALA A 110 64.81 -12.70 23.17
C ALA A 110 63.30 -12.66 23.47
N ALA A 111 62.90 -12.66 24.75
CA ALA A 111 61.50 -12.57 25.15
C ALA A 111 60.85 -11.23 24.77
N THR A 112 61.58 -10.10 24.89
CA THR A 112 61.07 -8.79 24.48
C THR A 112 61.03 -8.63 22.96
N GLU A 113 61.94 -9.25 22.20
CA GLU A 113 61.88 -9.32 20.74
C GLU A 113 60.73 -10.19 20.25
N GLU A 114 60.49 -11.36 20.88
CA GLU A 114 59.34 -12.19 20.57
C GLU A 114 58.02 -11.49 20.90
N ALA A 115 57.92 -10.83 22.06
CA ALA A 115 56.75 -10.03 22.42
C ALA A 115 56.48 -8.93 21.36
N ARG A 116 57.52 -8.19 20.94
CA ARG A 116 57.41 -7.19 19.86
C ARG A 116 57.01 -7.81 18.52
N ALA A 117 57.48 -9.02 18.20
CA ALA A 117 57.10 -9.73 16.98
C ALA A 117 55.62 -10.17 17.01
N ARG A 118 55.16 -10.71 18.14
CA ARG A 118 53.74 -11.05 18.39
C ARG A 118 52.85 -9.82 18.28
N THR A 119 53.17 -8.72 18.97
CA THR A 119 52.41 -7.45 18.87
C THR A 119 52.35 -6.93 17.42
N ARG A 120 53.44 -7.02 16.65
CA ARG A 120 53.42 -6.63 15.22
C ARG A 120 52.48 -7.53 14.41
N ALA A 121 52.55 -8.85 14.58
CA ALA A 121 51.67 -9.80 13.91
C ALA A 121 50.19 -9.57 14.28
N GLU A 122 49.89 -9.30 15.55
CA GLU A 122 48.56 -8.91 16.05
C GLU A 122 48.06 -7.60 15.42
N THR A 123 48.91 -6.57 15.32
CA THR A 123 48.51 -5.31 14.65
C THR A 123 48.23 -5.50 13.15
N LEU A 124 49.01 -6.33 12.45
CA LEU A 124 48.75 -6.64 11.04
C LEU A 124 47.48 -7.47 10.87
N ALA A 125 47.23 -8.45 11.74
CA ALA A 125 46.01 -9.25 11.73
C ALA A 125 44.75 -8.41 12.01
N THR A 126 44.82 -7.44 12.92
CA THR A 126 43.70 -6.51 13.18
C THR A 126 43.47 -5.56 12.02
N GLN A 127 44.52 -5.04 11.36
CA GLN A 127 44.40 -4.25 10.15
C GLN A 127 43.81 -5.03 8.97
N GLU A 128 44.21 -6.29 8.77
CA GLU A 128 43.62 -7.14 7.73
C GLU A 128 42.16 -7.48 8.04
N ALA A 129 41.81 -7.76 9.31
CA ALA A 129 40.43 -7.97 9.73
C ALA A 129 39.55 -6.73 9.48
N GLN A 130 40.04 -5.54 9.79
CA GLN A 130 39.36 -4.27 9.50
C GLN A 130 39.18 -4.05 7.99
N ALA A 131 40.23 -4.27 7.19
CA ALA A 131 40.14 -4.13 5.73
C ALA A 131 39.15 -5.13 5.10
N ARG A 132 39.11 -6.37 5.60
CA ARG A 132 38.10 -7.37 5.20
C ARG A 132 36.69 -6.94 5.60
N GLN A 133 36.50 -6.46 6.84
CA GLN A 133 35.20 -5.97 7.34
C GLN A 133 34.69 -4.77 6.52
N GLU A 134 35.57 -3.83 6.15
CA GLU A 134 35.22 -2.71 5.26
C GLU A 134 34.78 -3.18 3.87
N LEU A 135 35.49 -4.13 3.27
CA LEU A 135 35.13 -4.68 1.96
C LEU A 135 33.82 -5.48 2.02
N GLU A 136 33.60 -6.23 3.09
CA GLU A 136 32.35 -6.96 3.34
C GLU A 136 31.17 -6.01 3.57
N ALA A 137 31.37 -4.88 4.26
CA ALA A 137 30.35 -3.85 4.42
C ALA A 137 30.02 -3.15 3.10
N LYS A 138 31.03 -2.80 2.28
CA LYS A 138 30.83 -2.22 0.94
C LYS A 138 30.14 -3.22 -0.01
N LEU A 139 30.42 -4.51 0.12
CA LEU A 139 29.73 -5.56 -0.63
C LEU A 139 28.28 -5.73 -0.16
N ARG A 140 28.00 -5.74 1.15
CA ARG A 140 26.63 -5.72 1.69
C ARG A 140 25.85 -4.52 1.15
N GLN A 141 26.39 -3.32 1.26
CA GLN A 141 25.74 -2.10 0.78
C GLN A 141 25.41 -2.16 -0.72
N THR A 142 26.33 -2.64 -1.56
CA THR A 142 26.08 -2.76 -3.02
C THR A 142 25.09 -3.86 -3.37
N VAL A 143 25.04 -4.96 -2.60
CA VAL A 143 23.98 -5.98 -2.70
C VAL A 143 22.63 -5.40 -2.26
N GLU A 144 22.57 -4.68 -1.14
CA GLU A 144 21.35 -4.00 -0.69
C GLU A 144 20.87 -2.93 -1.67
N ASP A 145 21.76 -2.14 -2.28
CA ASP A 145 21.41 -1.09 -3.24
C ASP A 145 20.94 -1.67 -4.59
N SER A 146 21.59 -2.73 -5.07
CA SER A 146 21.13 -3.45 -6.27
C SER A 146 19.79 -4.15 -6.03
N LEU A 147 19.62 -4.83 -4.88
CA LEU A 147 18.34 -5.38 -4.45
C LEU A 147 17.29 -4.26 -4.30
N ARG A 148 17.64 -3.09 -3.72
CA ARG A 148 16.74 -1.93 -3.60
C ARG A 148 16.23 -1.47 -4.96
N ALA A 149 17.12 -1.40 -5.97
CA ALA A 149 16.76 -1.08 -7.35
C ALA A 149 15.87 -2.16 -7.97
N GLU A 150 16.17 -3.45 -7.77
CA GLU A 150 15.36 -4.57 -8.27
C GLU A 150 13.93 -4.52 -7.74
N LYS A 151 13.73 -4.42 -6.41
CA LYS A 151 12.37 -4.28 -5.83
C LYS A 151 11.63 -3.00 -6.28
N ALA A 152 12.31 -2.02 -6.90
CA ALA A 152 11.68 -0.84 -7.50
C ALA A 152 11.37 -1.02 -9.00
N ILE A 153 12.27 -1.67 -9.75
CA ILE A 153 12.08 -2.02 -11.17
C ILE A 153 10.87 -2.92 -11.32
N VAL A 154 10.79 -4.00 -10.53
CA VAL A 154 9.67 -4.94 -10.66
C VAL A 154 8.37 -4.29 -10.18
N ALA A 155 8.39 -3.43 -9.16
CA ALA A 155 7.22 -2.67 -8.74
C ALA A 155 6.65 -1.77 -9.86
N ALA A 156 7.52 -1.18 -10.69
CA ALA A 156 7.11 -0.46 -11.89
C ALA A 156 6.54 -1.39 -12.98
N LEU A 157 7.11 -2.58 -13.17
CA LEU A 157 6.57 -3.61 -14.09
C LEU A 157 5.17 -4.07 -13.64
N ARG A 158 4.94 -4.26 -12.33
CA ARG A 158 3.64 -4.61 -11.76
C ARG A 158 2.57 -3.57 -12.04
N ALA A 159 2.86 -2.30 -11.78
CA ALA A 159 1.96 -1.18 -12.06
C ALA A 159 1.64 -1.10 -13.56
N ARG A 160 2.63 -1.34 -14.42
CA ARG A 160 2.43 -1.45 -15.88
C ARG A 160 1.49 -2.61 -16.23
N VAL A 161 1.68 -3.81 -15.69
CA VAL A 161 0.75 -4.93 -15.93
C VAL A 161 -0.66 -4.63 -15.38
N GLN A 162 -0.80 -3.97 -14.24
CA GLN A 162 -2.12 -3.59 -13.71
C GLN A 162 -2.84 -2.61 -14.66
N THR A 163 -2.14 -1.61 -15.20
CA THR A 163 -2.72 -0.68 -16.18
C THR A 163 -3.02 -1.36 -17.53
N GLU A 164 -2.17 -2.30 -17.98
CA GLU A 164 -2.39 -3.09 -19.20
C GLU A 164 -3.55 -4.09 -19.06
N ALA A 165 -3.75 -4.68 -17.88
CA ALA A 165 -4.94 -5.46 -17.56
C ALA A 165 -6.22 -4.60 -17.58
N ALA A 166 -6.17 -3.39 -17.02
CA ALA A 166 -7.32 -2.48 -17.02
C ALA A 166 -7.68 -1.96 -18.43
N THR A 167 -6.70 -1.70 -19.30
CA THR A 167 -6.98 -1.29 -20.69
C THR A 167 -7.49 -2.45 -21.55
N THR A 168 -6.95 -3.65 -21.39
CA THR A 168 -7.44 -4.85 -22.10
C THR A 168 -8.83 -5.28 -21.64
N GLU A 169 -9.15 -5.17 -20.34
CA GLU A 169 -10.52 -5.39 -19.85
C GLU A 169 -11.50 -4.35 -20.41
N LYS A 170 -11.12 -3.06 -20.41
CA LYS A 170 -11.93 -1.98 -21.00
C LYS A 170 -12.15 -2.16 -22.51
N ALA A 171 -11.17 -2.73 -23.22
CA ALA A 171 -11.32 -3.12 -24.61
C ALA A 171 -12.29 -4.30 -24.79
N ARG A 172 -12.21 -5.33 -23.94
CA ARG A 172 -13.14 -6.48 -23.93
C ARG A 172 -14.58 -6.08 -23.65
N ARG A 173 -14.82 -5.15 -22.71
CA ARG A 173 -16.17 -4.61 -22.46
C ARG A 173 -16.72 -3.88 -23.70
N ARG A 174 -15.92 -3.06 -24.36
CA ARG A 174 -16.31 -2.37 -25.61
C ARG A 174 -16.64 -3.33 -26.76
N THR A 175 -15.86 -4.40 -26.97
CA THR A 175 -16.18 -5.36 -28.03
C THR A 175 -17.40 -6.22 -27.72
N GLN A 176 -17.74 -6.43 -26.43
CA GLN A 176 -19.02 -7.02 -26.01
C GLN A 176 -20.20 -6.06 -26.26
N GLU A 177 -20.05 -4.78 -25.89
CA GLU A 177 -21.05 -3.72 -26.16
C GLU A 177 -21.32 -3.56 -27.67
N GLU A 178 -20.26 -3.57 -28.50
CA GLU A 178 -20.33 -3.52 -29.96
C GLU A 178 -20.98 -4.78 -30.55
N ALA A 179 -20.62 -5.98 -30.07
CA ALA A 179 -21.24 -7.23 -30.51
C ALA A 179 -22.75 -7.26 -30.22
N LEU A 180 -23.17 -6.82 -29.02
CA LEU A 180 -24.59 -6.70 -28.65
C LEU A 180 -25.33 -5.62 -29.44
N ALA A 181 -24.63 -4.56 -29.88
CA ALA A 181 -25.22 -3.56 -30.77
C ALA A 181 -25.41 -4.10 -32.20
N LEU A 182 -24.43 -4.85 -32.73
CA LEU A 182 -24.51 -5.52 -34.04
C LEU A 182 -25.54 -6.64 -34.07
N GLU A 183 -25.72 -7.38 -32.97
CA GLU A 183 -26.79 -8.37 -32.82
C GLU A 183 -28.16 -7.69 -32.90
N LYS A 184 -28.38 -6.62 -32.13
CA LYS A 184 -29.62 -5.81 -32.18
C LYS A 184 -29.84 -5.10 -33.52
N SER A 185 -28.79 -4.86 -34.31
CA SER A 185 -28.92 -4.40 -35.70
C SER A 185 -29.49 -5.51 -36.57
N ARG A 186 -28.86 -6.69 -36.55
CA ARG A 186 -29.29 -7.88 -37.30
C ARG A 186 -30.69 -8.35 -36.95
N GLU A 187 -31.09 -8.28 -35.68
CA GLU A 187 -32.47 -8.57 -35.25
C GLU A 187 -33.48 -7.63 -35.92
N LYS A 188 -33.17 -6.33 -36.03
CA LYS A 188 -34.00 -5.35 -36.73
C LYS A 188 -34.01 -5.57 -38.24
N GLU A 189 -32.84 -5.81 -38.84
CA GLU A 189 -32.71 -6.13 -40.27
C GLU A 189 -33.53 -7.38 -40.64
N LEU A 190 -33.50 -8.43 -39.80
CA LEU A 190 -34.30 -9.64 -39.98
C LEU A 190 -35.80 -9.41 -39.73
N ALA A 191 -36.17 -8.51 -38.82
CA ALA A 191 -37.57 -8.12 -38.62
C ALA A 191 -38.11 -7.29 -39.80
N GLU A 192 -37.30 -6.38 -40.34
CA GLU A 192 -37.61 -5.58 -41.52
C GLU A 192 -37.72 -6.45 -42.78
N GLN A 193 -36.79 -7.39 -43.00
CA GLN A 193 -36.88 -8.38 -44.07
C GLN A 193 -38.20 -9.19 -44.00
N LYS A 194 -38.57 -9.70 -42.82
CA LYS A 194 -39.85 -10.40 -42.61
C LYS A 194 -41.06 -9.50 -42.86
N ALA A 195 -40.99 -8.21 -42.51
CA ALA A 195 -42.04 -7.24 -42.79
C ALA A 195 -42.18 -6.96 -44.30
N ILE A 196 -41.06 -6.86 -45.02
CA ILE A 196 -41.01 -6.70 -46.48
C ILE A 196 -41.55 -7.96 -47.18
N GLU A 197 -41.15 -9.17 -46.76
CA GLU A 197 -41.69 -10.43 -47.28
C GLU A 197 -43.20 -10.54 -47.05
N ALA A 198 -43.68 -10.19 -45.85
CA ALA A 198 -45.11 -10.14 -45.55
C ALA A 198 -45.86 -9.09 -46.38
N ALA A 199 -45.25 -7.94 -46.67
CA ALA A 199 -45.82 -6.93 -47.55
C ALA A 199 -45.87 -7.40 -49.02
N ILE A 200 -44.83 -8.07 -49.51
CA ILE A 200 -44.80 -8.68 -50.86
C ILE A 200 -45.85 -9.78 -50.97
N ALA A 201 -46.00 -10.64 -49.96
CA ALA A 201 -47.04 -11.66 -49.93
C ALA A 201 -48.44 -11.04 -49.95
N ARG A 202 -48.71 -10.04 -49.11
CA ARG A 202 -49.98 -9.27 -49.15
C ARG A 202 -50.23 -8.64 -50.52
N ARG A 203 -49.20 -8.09 -51.17
CA ARG A 203 -49.33 -7.49 -52.51
C ARG A 203 -49.69 -8.55 -53.56
N LYS A 204 -49.00 -9.70 -53.58
CA LYS A 204 -49.32 -10.83 -54.47
C LYS A 204 -50.76 -11.31 -54.28
N ASN A 205 -51.18 -11.55 -53.04
CA ASN A 205 -52.55 -11.97 -52.74
C ASN A 205 -53.57 -10.92 -53.21
N SER A 206 -53.26 -9.62 -53.11
CA SER A 206 -54.13 -8.56 -53.65
C SER A 206 -54.15 -8.50 -55.19
N GLU A 207 -53.02 -8.75 -55.86
CA GLU A 207 -52.95 -8.85 -57.32
C GLU A 207 -53.72 -10.08 -57.85
N GLU A 208 -53.68 -11.19 -57.12
CA GLU A 208 -54.44 -12.41 -57.43
C GLU A 208 -55.95 -12.20 -57.18
N ALA A 209 -56.34 -11.59 -56.07
CA ALA A 209 -57.72 -11.19 -55.82
C ALA A 209 -58.26 -10.22 -56.88
N LEU A 210 -57.46 -9.25 -57.33
CA LEU A 210 -57.82 -8.34 -58.42
C LEU A 210 -57.97 -9.07 -59.76
N LYS A 211 -57.10 -10.04 -60.09
CA LYS A 211 -57.25 -10.88 -61.29
C LYS A 211 -58.54 -11.70 -61.25
N ILE A 212 -58.88 -12.28 -60.08
CA ILE A 212 -60.14 -13.02 -59.88
C ILE A 212 -61.35 -12.09 -60.04
N ALA A 213 -61.32 -10.89 -59.45
CA ALA A 213 -62.38 -9.90 -59.58
C ALA A 213 -62.57 -9.40 -61.03
N LEU A 214 -61.48 -9.18 -61.77
CA LEU A 214 -61.54 -8.81 -63.18
C LEU A 214 -62.07 -9.96 -64.06
N ALA A 215 -61.69 -11.21 -63.79
CA ALA A 215 -62.21 -12.37 -64.49
C ALA A 215 -63.71 -12.59 -64.20
N ALA A 216 -64.15 -12.39 -62.96
CA ALA A 216 -65.57 -12.42 -62.58
C ALA A 216 -66.35 -11.30 -63.29
N SER A 217 -65.85 -10.07 -63.28
CA SER A 217 -66.49 -8.94 -63.96
C SER A 217 -66.56 -9.12 -65.49
N ALA A 218 -65.55 -9.74 -66.11
CA ALA A 218 -65.59 -10.11 -67.51
C ALA A 218 -66.65 -11.19 -67.80
N ALA A 219 -66.73 -12.24 -66.97
CA ALA A 219 -67.75 -13.28 -67.10
C ALA A 219 -69.18 -12.75 -66.85
N GLU A 220 -69.35 -11.80 -65.93
CA GLU A 220 -70.61 -11.07 -65.73
C GLU A 220 -70.98 -10.21 -66.95
N ALA A 221 -70.00 -9.55 -67.57
CA ALA A 221 -70.23 -8.78 -68.80
C ALA A 221 -70.58 -9.67 -70.01
N GLU A 222 -69.94 -10.84 -70.14
CA GLU A 222 -70.29 -11.85 -71.15
C GLU A 222 -71.70 -12.43 -70.90
N ALA A 223 -72.03 -12.75 -69.64
CA ALA A 223 -73.38 -13.18 -69.27
C ALA A 223 -74.43 -12.09 -69.56
N ALA A 224 -74.10 -10.81 -69.31
CA ALA A 224 -74.98 -9.68 -69.59
C ALA A 224 -75.16 -9.41 -71.09
N THR A 225 -74.12 -9.59 -71.92
CA THR A 225 -74.27 -9.48 -73.38
C THR A 225 -75.07 -10.66 -73.94
N LEU A 226 -74.84 -11.89 -73.47
CA LEU A 226 -75.66 -13.06 -73.82
C LEU A 226 -77.13 -12.93 -73.37
N ALA A 227 -77.39 -12.27 -72.24
CA ALA A 227 -78.75 -11.95 -71.81
C ALA A 227 -79.41 -10.91 -72.73
N ARG A 228 -78.67 -9.88 -73.16
CA ARG A 228 -79.16 -8.86 -74.10
C ARG A 228 -79.43 -9.42 -75.50
N THR A 229 -78.53 -10.23 -76.07
CA THR A 229 -78.75 -10.83 -77.40
C THR A 229 -79.95 -11.77 -77.40
N ARG A 230 -80.16 -12.56 -76.32
CA ARG A 230 -81.39 -13.34 -76.13
C ARG A 230 -82.63 -12.47 -76.03
N ALA A 231 -82.59 -11.38 -75.27
CA ALA A 231 -83.71 -10.45 -75.17
C ALA A 231 -84.05 -9.80 -76.54
N GLU A 232 -83.05 -9.40 -77.33
CA GLU A 232 -83.27 -8.91 -78.69
C GLU A 232 -83.80 -9.99 -79.63
N GLU A 233 -83.34 -11.24 -79.52
CA GLU A 233 -83.88 -12.37 -80.29
C GLU A 233 -85.35 -12.65 -79.92
N ASP A 234 -85.70 -12.60 -78.64
CA ASP A 234 -87.06 -12.80 -78.16
C ASP A 234 -87.96 -11.62 -78.54
N GLU A 235 -87.46 -10.38 -78.54
CA GLU A 235 -88.15 -9.21 -79.11
C GLU A 235 -88.39 -9.39 -80.62
N LYS A 236 -87.38 -9.83 -81.38
CA LYS A 236 -87.53 -10.17 -82.81
C LYS A 236 -88.57 -11.28 -83.03
N LYS A 237 -88.63 -12.30 -82.17
CA LYS A 237 -89.67 -13.35 -82.19
C LYS A 237 -91.06 -12.78 -81.88
N ILE A 238 -91.19 -11.86 -80.92
CA ILE A 238 -92.45 -11.18 -80.59
C ILE A 238 -92.92 -10.30 -81.75
N VAL A 239 -92.03 -9.52 -82.38
CA VAL A 239 -92.37 -8.71 -83.56
C VAL A 239 -92.84 -9.60 -84.72
N LEU A 240 -92.16 -10.72 -84.98
CA LEU A 240 -92.59 -11.68 -86.01
C LEU A 240 -93.92 -12.39 -85.66
N ALA A 241 -94.19 -12.65 -84.38
CA ALA A 241 -95.47 -13.21 -83.93
C ALA A 241 -96.62 -12.19 -84.08
N ASN A 242 -96.38 -10.93 -83.73
CA ASN A 242 -97.34 -9.83 -83.90
C ASN A 242 -97.64 -9.59 -85.39
N ALA A 243 -96.61 -9.53 -86.25
CA ALA A 243 -96.78 -9.38 -87.69
C ALA A 243 -97.59 -10.54 -88.33
N LYS A 244 -97.42 -11.77 -87.83
CA LYS A 244 -98.27 -12.92 -88.21
C LYS A 244 -99.70 -12.74 -87.72
N ALA A 245 -99.92 -12.38 -86.46
CA ALA A 245 -101.26 -12.14 -85.91
C ALA A 245 -101.99 -10.98 -86.62
N GLU A 246 -101.27 -9.96 -87.11
CA GLU A 246 -101.82 -8.89 -87.93
C GLU A 246 -102.15 -9.36 -89.35
N ALA A 247 -101.32 -10.19 -89.98
CA ALA A 247 -101.64 -10.82 -91.27
C ALA A 247 -102.83 -11.80 -91.17
N GLU A 248 -102.93 -12.55 -90.07
CA GLU A 248 -104.09 -13.40 -89.75
C GLU A 248 -105.36 -12.56 -89.56
N ARG A 249 -105.29 -11.42 -88.86
CA ARG A 249 -106.41 -10.47 -88.77
C ARG A 249 -106.79 -9.90 -90.14
N GLN A 250 -105.82 -9.54 -90.99
CA GLN A 250 -106.09 -9.03 -92.34
C GLN A 250 -106.77 -10.08 -93.22
N THR A 251 -106.35 -11.36 -93.16
CA THR A 251 -107.04 -12.43 -93.89
C THR A 251 -108.43 -12.75 -93.33
N ILE A 252 -108.64 -12.65 -92.01
CA ILE A 252 -109.97 -12.77 -91.40
C ILE A 252 -110.91 -11.64 -91.87
N GLU A 253 -110.44 -10.39 -91.92
CA GLU A 253 -111.24 -9.27 -92.45
C GLU A 253 -111.45 -9.37 -93.97
N GLU A 254 -110.48 -9.89 -94.74
CA GLU A 254 -110.69 -10.15 -96.17
C GLU A 254 -111.73 -11.26 -96.40
N ILE A 255 -111.67 -12.35 -95.62
CA ILE A 255 -112.70 -13.40 -95.62
C ILE A 255 -114.05 -12.82 -95.24
N ARG A 256 -114.12 -11.96 -94.21
CA ARG A 256 -115.34 -11.27 -93.81
C ARG A 256 -115.92 -10.46 -94.97
N LEU A 257 -115.13 -9.56 -95.58
CA LEU A 257 -115.55 -8.72 -96.70
C LEU A 257 -116.00 -9.55 -97.92
N ARG A 258 -115.32 -10.68 -98.19
CA ARG A 258 -115.77 -11.65 -99.21
C ARG A 258 -117.12 -12.27 -98.86
N THR A 259 -117.34 -12.72 -97.63
CA THR A 259 -118.64 -13.28 -97.21
C THR A 259 -119.77 -12.25 -97.20
N GLU A 260 -119.49 -10.99 -96.87
CA GLU A 260 -120.46 -9.89 -96.98
C GLU A 260 -120.77 -9.57 -98.46
N ALA A 261 -119.78 -9.62 -99.36
CA ALA A 261 -119.99 -9.47 -100.80
C ALA A 261 -120.78 -10.65 -101.42
N GLU A 262 -120.49 -11.90 -101.00
CA GLU A 262 -121.22 -13.10 -101.42
C GLU A 262 -122.68 -13.07 -100.93
N ALA A 263 -122.93 -12.65 -99.69
CA ALA A 263 -124.28 -12.47 -99.16
C ALA A 263 -125.06 -11.39 -99.93
N ASN A 264 -124.42 -10.27 -100.29
CA ASN A 264 -125.01 -9.23 -101.13
C ASN A 264 -125.26 -9.69 -102.59
N LEU A 265 -124.43 -10.59 -103.13
CA LEU A 265 -124.69 -11.18 -104.44
C LEU A 265 -125.87 -12.17 -104.37
N ALA A 266 -125.96 -12.96 -103.30
CA ALA A 266 -127.06 -13.90 -103.07
C ALA A 266 -128.41 -13.18 -102.92
N SER A 267 -128.47 -12.05 -102.21
CA SER A 267 -129.70 -11.26 -102.10
C SER A 267 -130.14 -10.68 -103.45
N GLN A 268 -129.22 -10.15 -104.27
CA GLN A 268 -129.53 -9.69 -105.63
C GLN A 268 -130.01 -10.82 -106.56
N ILE A 269 -129.50 -12.05 -106.40
CA ILE A 269 -130.01 -13.22 -107.11
C ILE A 269 -131.42 -13.57 -106.65
N GLN A 270 -131.69 -13.49 -105.34
CA GLN A 270 -133.01 -13.76 -104.76
C GLN A 270 -134.07 -12.72 -105.21
N GLU A 271 -133.71 -11.44 -105.31
CA GLU A 271 -134.58 -10.40 -105.86
C GLU A 271 -134.91 -10.65 -107.35
N LYS A 272 -133.91 -11.02 -108.15
CA LYS A 272 -134.12 -11.38 -109.57
C LYS A 272 -135.03 -12.61 -109.72
N LEU A 273 -134.86 -13.62 -108.87
CA LEU A 273 -135.72 -14.80 -108.85
C LEU A 273 -137.19 -14.45 -108.51
N GLN A 274 -137.41 -13.52 -107.58
CA GLN A 274 -138.75 -13.00 -107.25
C GLN A 274 -139.37 -12.13 -108.36
N ALA A 275 -138.56 -11.49 -109.20
CA ALA A 275 -139.04 -10.80 -110.40
C ALA A 275 -139.43 -11.81 -111.51
N GLU A 276 -138.65 -12.87 -111.70
CA GLU A 276 -138.92 -13.91 -112.71
C GLU A 276 -140.19 -14.74 -112.41
N THR A 277 -140.46 -15.06 -111.14
CA THR A 277 -141.69 -15.78 -110.75
C THR A 277 -142.95 -14.95 -111.06
N ARG A 278 -142.95 -13.66 -110.68
CA ARG A 278 -144.06 -12.74 -111.00
C ARG A 278 -144.29 -12.57 -112.50
N ALA A 279 -143.24 -12.68 -113.32
CA ALA A 279 -143.37 -12.67 -114.78
C ALA A 279 -144.05 -13.93 -115.33
N ARG A 280 -143.72 -15.13 -114.81
CA ARG A 280 -144.40 -16.39 -115.20
C ARG A 280 -145.87 -16.39 -114.82
N GLU A 281 -146.22 -15.92 -113.62
CA GLU A 281 -147.61 -15.84 -113.15
C GLU A 281 -148.50 -15.00 -114.08
N ALA A 282 -147.93 -13.93 -114.68
CA ALA A 282 -148.63 -13.06 -115.63
C ALA A 282 -148.81 -13.66 -117.04
N GLU A 283 -148.00 -14.64 -117.44
CA GLU A 283 -148.16 -15.39 -118.70
C GLU A 283 -149.18 -16.53 -118.53
N GLN A 284 -149.10 -17.27 -117.43
CA GLN A 284 -149.99 -18.40 -117.11
C GLN A 284 -151.47 -17.97 -117.20
N ALA A 285 -151.79 -16.79 -116.66
CA ALA A 285 -153.14 -16.22 -116.64
C ALA A 285 -153.74 -15.90 -118.02
N LYS A 286 -152.95 -15.87 -119.10
CA LYS A 286 -153.45 -15.68 -120.48
C LYS A 286 -153.83 -16.99 -121.15
N LEU A 287 -153.05 -18.04 -120.94
CA LEU A 287 -153.21 -19.34 -121.62
C LEU A 287 -154.47 -20.12 -121.18
N ASP A 288 -155.00 -19.83 -119.99
CA ASP A 288 -156.21 -20.49 -119.46
C ASP A 288 -157.53 -19.82 -119.91
N ALA A 289 -157.45 -18.68 -120.62
CA ALA A 289 -158.60 -18.05 -121.27
C ALA A 289 -158.86 -18.62 -122.68
N GLU A 290 -157.82 -18.99 -123.42
CA GLU A 290 -157.90 -19.40 -124.82
C GLU A 290 -158.42 -20.85 -125.00
N LYS A 291 -158.13 -21.74 -124.05
CA LYS A 291 -158.44 -23.18 -124.13
C LYS A 291 -159.91 -23.58 -123.93
N LYS A 292 -160.85 -22.63 -123.83
CA LYS A 292 -162.27 -22.91 -123.52
C LYS A 292 -163.25 -22.72 -124.69
N ALA A 293 -162.75 -22.59 -125.93
CA ALA A 293 -163.56 -22.11 -127.05
C ALA A 293 -163.87 -23.14 -128.17
N THR A 294 -163.12 -24.24 -128.32
CA THR A 294 -163.09 -24.99 -129.61
C THR A 294 -163.10 -26.52 -129.53
N GLU A 295 -163.41 -27.15 -128.39
CA GLU A 295 -163.54 -28.62 -128.26
C GLU A 295 -164.89 -29.16 -128.85
N ALA A 296 -165.27 -28.74 -130.06
CA ALA A 296 -166.63 -28.94 -130.61
C ALA A 296 -166.71 -29.34 -132.10
N ALA A 297 -165.67 -29.99 -132.64
CA ALA A 297 -165.64 -30.58 -133.99
C ALA A 297 -164.52 -31.62 -134.09
N ASP A 298 -164.61 -32.80 -133.47
CA ASP A 298 -165.63 -33.86 -133.57
C ASP A 298 -165.63 -34.65 -134.91
N THR A 299 -164.54 -35.41 -135.09
CA THR A 299 -164.47 -36.70 -135.80
C THR A 299 -164.46 -36.76 -137.33
N ARG A 300 -163.99 -37.94 -137.80
CA ARG A 300 -163.74 -38.35 -139.21
C ARG A 300 -162.52 -37.63 -139.81
N GLN A 301 -161.66 -38.26 -140.60
CA GLN A 301 -161.73 -39.59 -141.25
C GLN A 301 -160.35 -40.28 -141.21
N LYS A 302 -160.33 -41.62 -141.18
CA LYS A 302 -159.10 -42.42 -141.31
C LYS A 302 -158.77 -42.68 -142.79
N LEU A 303 -157.47 -42.65 -143.11
CA LEU A 303 -156.77 -43.44 -144.14
C LEU A 303 -157.20 -43.31 -145.62
N ASP A 304 -156.31 -42.70 -146.42
CA ASP A 304 -155.68 -43.28 -147.63
C ASP A 304 -154.29 -42.61 -147.76
N LEU A 305 -153.11 -43.21 -148.00
CA LEU A 305 -152.59 -44.47 -148.60
C LEU A 305 -152.09 -44.37 -150.06
N ALA A 306 -151.08 -45.22 -150.36
CA ALA A 306 -150.35 -45.41 -151.64
C ALA A 306 -149.50 -44.21 -152.14
N ALA A 307 -148.16 -44.22 -152.34
CA ALA A 307 -147.07 -45.22 -152.35
C ALA A 307 -146.71 -45.91 -153.70
N LYS A 308 -145.39 -46.19 -153.88
CA LYS A 308 -144.67 -46.84 -155.03
C LYS A 308 -144.48 -45.93 -156.26
N SER A 309 -143.53 -46.17 -157.19
CA SER A 309 -142.53 -47.25 -157.41
C SER A 309 -141.09 -46.66 -157.48
N GLU A 310 -139.95 -47.37 -157.34
CA GLU A 310 -139.49 -48.69 -157.82
C GLU A 310 -139.23 -48.76 -159.34
N ALA A 311 -137.94 -48.84 -159.74
CA ALA A 311 -137.40 -49.13 -161.09
C ALA A 311 -135.87 -49.40 -161.03
N GLU A 312 -135.30 -50.07 -162.05
CA GLU A 312 -133.92 -50.62 -162.08
C GLU A 312 -133.02 -50.00 -163.19
N GLY A 313 -131.72 -50.36 -163.29
CA GLY A 313 -130.88 -50.05 -164.47
C GLY A 313 -129.38 -50.45 -164.39
N ARG A 314 -128.73 -50.69 -165.55
CA ARG A 314 -127.30 -51.05 -165.73
C ARG A 314 -126.74 -50.49 -167.06
N THR A 315 -125.39 -50.34 -167.20
CA THR A 315 -124.49 -50.97 -168.22
C THR A 315 -123.26 -50.14 -168.69
N ALA A 316 -122.10 -50.83 -168.83
CA ALA A 316 -121.08 -50.72 -169.93
C ALA A 316 -120.18 -49.45 -170.10
N THR A 317 -118.95 -49.47 -170.67
CA THR A 317 -117.84 -50.47 -170.90
C THR A 317 -116.52 -49.75 -171.33
N GLU A 318 -115.41 -50.51 -171.50
CA GLU A 318 -114.11 -50.15 -172.16
C GLU A 318 -113.10 -49.32 -171.33
N LEU A 319 -111.76 -49.44 -171.47
CA LEU A 319 -110.88 -50.25 -172.37
C LEU A 319 -109.65 -50.80 -171.58
N ALA A 320 -108.73 -51.56 -172.20
CA ALA A 320 -107.80 -52.47 -171.50
C ALA A 320 -106.29 -52.36 -171.87
N ALA A 321 -105.47 -53.07 -171.06
CA ALA A 321 -104.12 -53.59 -171.32
C ALA A 321 -102.89 -52.63 -171.38
N ALA A 322 -102.16 -52.52 -170.27
CA ALA A 322 -100.72 -52.20 -170.24
C ALA A 322 -100.03 -52.59 -168.90
N ALA A 323 -98.68 -52.59 -168.91
CA ALA A 323 -97.80 -52.41 -167.74
C ALA A 323 -97.58 -53.53 -166.70
N ALA A 324 -97.71 -54.82 -167.05
CA ALA A 324 -97.26 -55.96 -166.23
C ALA A 324 -95.72 -56.10 -166.09
N ALA A 325 -94.97 -54.99 -166.04
CA ALA A 325 -93.51 -54.94 -166.23
C ALA A 325 -92.71 -54.30 -165.09
N ARG A 326 -93.34 -53.64 -164.11
CA ARG A 326 -92.62 -52.84 -163.09
C ARG A 326 -92.16 -53.64 -161.85
N SER A 327 -92.75 -54.82 -161.60
CA SER A 327 -92.59 -55.63 -160.38
C SER A 327 -91.21 -56.27 -160.13
N ARG A 328 -90.17 -55.95 -160.91
CA ARG A 328 -88.81 -56.52 -160.74
C ARG A 328 -87.74 -55.54 -160.23
N ILE A 329 -87.99 -54.23 -160.26
CA ILE A 329 -86.97 -53.21 -159.94
C ILE A 329 -86.88 -52.90 -158.43
N GLU A 330 -87.91 -53.21 -157.65
CA GLU A 330 -87.95 -52.89 -156.21
C GLU A 330 -87.15 -53.89 -155.35
N ALA A 331 -87.08 -55.16 -155.77
CA ALA A 331 -86.34 -56.20 -155.04
C ALA A 331 -84.82 -55.91 -154.94
N GLU A 332 -84.24 -55.29 -155.97
CA GLU A 332 -82.79 -55.05 -156.07
C GLU A 332 -82.32 -53.87 -155.21
N ARG A 333 -83.22 -52.90 -154.89
CA ARG A 333 -82.89 -51.77 -154.01
C ARG A 333 -82.76 -52.17 -152.54
N ASN A 334 -83.63 -53.05 -152.07
CA ASN A 334 -83.70 -53.44 -150.65
C ASN A 334 -82.49 -54.24 -150.17
N ALA A 335 -81.75 -54.88 -151.08
CA ALA A 335 -80.51 -55.59 -150.74
C ALA A 335 -79.37 -54.63 -150.38
N LYS A 336 -79.33 -53.43 -150.98
CA LYS A 336 -78.21 -52.50 -150.82
C LYS A 336 -78.26 -51.72 -149.50
N THR A 337 -79.46 -51.30 -149.09
CA THR A 337 -79.68 -50.56 -147.83
C THR A 337 -79.31 -51.36 -146.59
N ILE A 338 -79.42 -52.70 -146.63
CA ILE A 338 -79.07 -53.58 -145.50
C ILE A 338 -77.55 -53.65 -145.30
N ALA A 339 -76.76 -53.62 -146.39
CA ALA A 339 -75.30 -53.62 -146.30
C ALA A 339 -74.76 -52.30 -145.71
N GLU A 340 -75.37 -51.17 -146.07
CA GLU A 340 -74.97 -49.84 -145.59
C GLU A 340 -75.25 -49.67 -144.08
N GLN A 341 -76.33 -50.28 -143.56
CA GLN A 341 -76.66 -50.27 -142.12
C GLN A 341 -75.70 -51.11 -141.26
N LEU A 342 -75.23 -52.26 -141.76
CA LEU A 342 -74.26 -53.09 -141.03
C LEU A 342 -72.94 -52.34 -140.79
N ILE A 343 -72.42 -51.67 -141.81
CA ILE A 343 -71.17 -50.88 -141.75
C ILE A 343 -71.27 -49.76 -140.70
N GLN A 344 -72.43 -49.10 -140.57
CA GLN A 344 -72.65 -48.09 -139.54
C GLN A 344 -72.61 -48.69 -138.13
N SER A 345 -73.29 -49.82 -137.90
CA SER A 345 -73.29 -50.48 -136.59
C SER A 345 -71.91 -51.00 -136.14
N GLU A 346 -71.06 -51.39 -137.10
CA GLU A 346 -69.69 -51.83 -136.83
C GLU A 346 -68.77 -50.66 -136.45
N GLN A 347 -68.93 -49.50 -137.11
CA GLN A 347 -68.21 -48.27 -136.78
C GLN A 347 -68.59 -47.69 -135.40
N GLU A 348 -69.87 -47.76 -135.02
CA GLU A 348 -70.32 -47.35 -133.68
C GLU A 348 -69.72 -48.26 -132.58
N ALA A 349 -69.64 -49.57 -132.84
CA ALA A 349 -69.03 -50.54 -131.91
C ALA A 349 -67.51 -50.32 -131.76
N GLU A 350 -66.80 -50.00 -132.84
CA GLU A 350 -65.36 -49.67 -132.79
C GLU A 350 -65.09 -48.37 -132.01
N GLN A 351 -65.90 -47.33 -132.21
CA GLN A 351 -65.78 -46.09 -131.44
C GLN A 351 -66.02 -46.32 -129.94
N ALA A 352 -67.03 -47.11 -129.57
CA ALA A 352 -67.29 -47.47 -128.17
C ALA A 352 -66.12 -48.24 -127.52
N ALA A 353 -65.40 -49.07 -128.28
CA ALA A 353 -64.18 -49.75 -127.79
C ALA A 353 -63.01 -48.77 -127.60
N LEU A 354 -62.86 -47.79 -128.49
CA LEU A 354 -61.84 -46.74 -128.40
C LEU A 354 -62.08 -45.77 -127.23
N GLU A 355 -63.32 -45.44 -126.90
CA GLU A 355 -63.62 -44.65 -125.70
C GLU A 355 -63.37 -45.44 -124.41
N ARG A 356 -63.76 -46.72 -124.37
CA ARG A 356 -63.56 -47.59 -123.20
C ARG A 356 -62.09 -47.79 -122.85
N THR A 357 -61.25 -48.03 -123.86
CA THR A 357 -59.79 -48.14 -123.66
C THR A 357 -59.18 -46.82 -123.16
N ARG A 358 -59.66 -45.65 -123.61
CA ARG A 358 -59.26 -44.35 -123.07
C ARG A 358 -59.69 -44.15 -121.61
N THR A 359 -60.87 -44.62 -121.21
CA THR A 359 -61.28 -44.55 -119.79
C THR A 359 -60.43 -45.46 -118.91
N ASP A 360 -60.02 -46.63 -119.41
CA ASP A 360 -59.17 -47.57 -118.67
C ASP A 360 -57.74 -47.03 -118.50
N THR A 361 -57.14 -46.39 -119.53
CA THR A 361 -55.83 -45.74 -119.38
C THR A 361 -55.87 -44.58 -118.37
N LEU A 362 -56.90 -43.72 -118.42
CA LEU A 362 -57.08 -42.63 -117.46
C LEU A 362 -57.32 -43.13 -116.01
N LEU A 363 -57.82 -44.35 -115.84
CA LEU A 363 -57.99 -44.98 -114.53
C LEU A 363 -56.63 -45.52 -114.02
N LEU A 364 -55.84 -46.17 -114.89
CA LEU A 364 -54.49 -46.63 -114.57
C LEU A 364 -53.56 -45.47 -114.20
N GLU A 365 -53.58 -44.36 -114.92
CA GLU A 365 -52.81 -43.14 -114.59
C GLU A 365 -53.17 -42.60 -113.20
N LYS A 366 -54.47 -42.55 -112.86
CA LYS A 366 -54.95 -42.14 -111.53
C LYS A 366 -54.53 -43.10 -110.42
N VAL A 367 -54.42 -44.39 -110.71
CA VAL A 367 -53.88 -45.39 -109.76
C VAL A 367 -52.38 -45.20 -109.56
N GLN A 368 -51.61 -44.99 -110.63
CA GLN A 368 -50.17 -44.70 -110.54
C GLN A 368 -49.89 -43.41 -109.76
N ALA A 369 -50.63 -42.32 -110.03
CA ALA A 369 -50.52 -41.07 -109.28
C ALA A 369 -50.83 -41.24 -107.78
N ARG A 370 -51.81 -42.09 -107.42
CA ARG A 370 -52.09 -42.44 -106.01
C ARG A 370 -50.95 -43.24 -105.37
N ILE A 371 -50.35 -44.19 -106.08
CA ILE A 371 -49.22 -44.99 -105.56
C ILE A 371 -47.99 -44.10 -105.32
N ILE A 372 -47.72 -43.13 -106.21
CA ILE A 372 -46.65 -42.14 -106.02
C ILE A 372 -46.92 -41.31 -104.74
N ALA A 373 -48.11 -40.72 -104.62
CA ALA A 373 -48.48 -39.92 -103.45
C ALA A 373 -48.50 -40.72 -102.13
N GLU A 374 -48.87 -42.01 -102.16
CA GLU A 374 -48.79 -42.88 -100.97
C GLU A 374 -47.34 -43.16 -100.57
N ASN A 375 -46.46 -43.41 -101.54
CA ASN A 375 -45.03 -43.62 -101.28
C ASN A 375 -44.35 -42.36 -100.76
N GLU A 376 -44.66 -41.18 -101.31
CA GLU A 376 -44.21 -39.88 -100.78
C GLU A 376 -44.69 -39.66 -99.35
N ALA A 377 -45.95 -39.99 -99.04
CA ALA A 377 -46.50 -39.91 -97.69
C ALA A 377 -45.81 -40.89 -96.71
N ARG A 378 -45.47 -42.12 -97.15
CA ARG A 378 -44.71 -43.10 -96.35
C ARG A 378 -43.31 -42.57 -96.02
N VAL A 379 -42.57 -42.08 -97.02
CA VAL A 379 -41.23 -41.48 -96.81
C VAL A 379 -41.30 -40.26 -95.88
N ALA A 380 -42.34 -39.42 -96.00
CA ALA A 380 -42.54 -38.29 -95.09
C ALA A 380 -42.89 -38.70 -93.64
N VAL A 381 -43.50 -39.88 -93.43
CA VAL A 381 -43.75 -40.45 -92.10
C VAL A 381 -42.47 -41.07 -91.53
N GLU A 382 -41.72 -41.84 -92.32
CA GLU A 382 -40.43 -42.43 -91.92
C GLU A 382 -39.41 -41.36 -91.52
N ALA A 383 -39.29 -40.28 -92.30
CA ALA A 383 -38.45 -39.12 -91.95
C ALA A 383 -38.89 -38.45 -90.63
N ARG A 384 -40.20 -38.41 -90.33
CA ARG A 384 -40.71 -37.89 -89.05
C ARG A 384 -40.47 -38.83 -87.87
N ILE A 385 -40.39 -40.15 -88.10
CA ILE A 385 -40.00 -41.12 -87.07
C ILE A 385 -38.52 -40.95 -86.75
N GLN A 386 -37.64 -40.94 -87.76
CA GLN A 386 -36.20 -40.74 -87.59
C GLN A 386 -35.87 -39.40 -86.91
N ALA A 387 -36.57 -38.32 -87.27
CA ALA A 387 -36.41 -37.02 -86.61
C ALA A 387 -36.78 -37.06 -85.12
N LYS A 388 -37.85 -37.78 -84.74
CA LYS A 388 -38.22 -37.99 -83.33
C LYS A 388 -37.24 -38.88 -82.58
N GLU A 389 -36.73 -39.93 -83.22
CA GLU A 389 -35.70 -40.78 -82.63
C GLU A 389 -34.43 -39.97 -82.32
N GLN A 390 -33.98 -39.12 -83.26
CA GLN A 390 -32.90 -38.16 -83.03
C GLN A 390 -33.21 -37.16 -81.91
N GLU A 391 -34.42 -36.60 -81.86
CA GLU A 391 -34.85 -35.70 -80.78
C GLU A 391 -34.79 -36.41 -79.41
N THR A 392 -35.24 -37.66 -79.30
CA THR A 392 -35.13 -38.44 -78.06
C THR A 392 -33.68 -38.82 -77.70
N ALA A 393 -32.82 -39.08 -78.68
CA ALA A 393 -31.40 -39.33 -78.45
C ALA A 393 -30.71 -38.08 -77.88
N ILE A 394 -30.92 -36.91 -78.50
CA ILE A 394 -30.39 -35.61 -78.03
C ILE A 394 -30.92 -35.27 -76.63
N PHE A 395 -32.20 -35.56 -76.34
CA PHE A 395 -32.77 -35.38 -75.00
C PHE A 395 -32.11 -36.31 -73.96
N ASN A 396 -31.86 -37.57 -74.31
CA ASN A 396 -31.20 -38.54 -73.43
C ASN A 396 -29.73 -38.16 -73.17
N GLU A 397 -28.98 -37.76 -74.21
CA GLU A 397 -27.60 -37.25 -74.04
C GLU A 397 -27.58 -35.99 -73.16
N LYS A 398 -28.52 -35.07 -73.39
CA LYS A 398 -28.63 -33.85 -72.56
C LYS A 398 -28.93 -34.17 -71.11
N THR A 399 -29.88 -35.08 -70.81
CA THR A 399 -30.19 -35.45 -69.42
C THR A 399 -29.03 -36.18 -68.74
N GLN A 400 -28.23 -36.97 -69.47
CA GLN A 400 -26.98 -37.54 -68.94
C GLN A 400 -25.92 -36.48 -68.65
N ALA A 401 -25.77 -35.47 -69.53
CA ALA A 401 -24.88 -34.33 -69.30
C ALA A 401 -25.33 -33.48 -68.09
N ASP A 402 -26.62 -33.17 -68.00
CA ASP A 402 -27.20 -32.43 -66.87
C ASP A 402 -27.00 -33.20 -65.54
N LEU A 403 -27.18 -34.53 -65.54
CA LEU A 403 -26.89 -35.38 -64.37
C LEU A 403 -25.41 -35.30 -63.96
N ALA A 404 -24.47 -35.48 -64.88
CA ALA A 404 -23.03 -35.37 -64.61
C ALA A 404 -22.62 -33.97 -64.09
N ILE A 405 -23.29 -32.91 -64.56
CA ILE A 405 -23.14 -31.55 -64.03
C ILE A 405 -23.66 -31.49 -62.58
N THR A 406 -24.82 -32.08 -62.26
CA THR A 406 -25.30 -32.10 -60.86
C THR A 406 -24.40 -32.91 -59.92
N ASP A 407 -23.81 -34.01 -60.39
CA ASP A 407 -22.90 -34.85 -59.61
C ASP A 407 -21.59 -34.11 -59.29
N THR A 408 -20.94 -33.51 -60.30
CA THR A 408 -19.72 -32.70 -60.09
C THR A 408 -19.95 -31.45 -59.24
N ILE A 409 -21.15 -30.84 -59.31
CA ILE A 409 -21.56 -29.79 -58.37
C ILE A 409 -21.68 -30.34 -56.93
N ARG A 410 -22.26 -31.53 -56.75
CA ARG A 410 -22.42 -32.18 -55.43
C ARG A 410 -21.07 -32.51 -54.80
N GLU A 411 -20.14 -33.07 -55.56
CA GLU A 411 -18.76 -33.34 -55.12
C GLU A 411 -18.04 -32.05 -54.71
N ARG A 412 -18.17 -30.98 -55.52
CA ARG A 412 -17.60 -29.67 -55.19
C ARG A 412 -18.17 -29.09 -53.90
N ILE A 413 -19.46 -29.22 -53.65
CA ILE A 413 -20.11 -28.78 -52.39
C ILE A 413 -19.55 -29.59 -51.20
N GLN A 414 -19.45 -30.91 -51.32
CA GLN A 414 -18.89 -31.77 -50.27
C GLN A 414 -17.41 -31.43 -49.97
N ALA A 415 -16.59 -31.17 -51.00
CA ALA A 415 -15.22 -30.73 -50.85
C ALA A 415 -15.11 -29.37 -50.13
N GLN A 416 -16.00 -28.42 -50.47
CA GLN A 416 -16.10 -27.13 -49.79
C GLN A 416 -16.55 -27.27 -48.33
N GLU A 417 -17.52 -28.13 -48.02
CA GLU A 417 -17.91 -28.44 -46.64
C GLU A 417 -16.76 -29.02 -45.82
N VAL A 418 -16.00 -29.96 -46.38
CA VAL A 418 -14.84 -30.56 -45.69
C VAL A 418 -13.74 -29.52 -45.46
N ALA A 419 -13.52 -28.60 -46.40
CA ALA A 419 -12.61 -27.47 -46.22
C ALA A 419 -13.08 -26.52 -45.09
N ILE A 420 -14.38 -26.19 -45.04
CA ILE A 420 -14.97 -25.34 -43.98
C ILE A 420 -14.92 -26.04 -42.61
N LYS A 421 -15.21 -27.35 -42.54
CA LYS A 421 -15.10 -28.14 -41.30
C LYS A 421 -13.64 -28.15 -40.80
N ARG A 422 -12.66 -28.32 -41.70
CA ARG A 422 -11.22 -28.26 -41.36
C ARG A 422 -10.75 -26.85 -40.95
N SER A 423 -11.23 -25.78 -41.58
CA SER A 423 -10.85 -24.41 -41.19
C SER A 423 -11.43 -24.02 -39.83
N ARG A 424 -12.69 -24.37 -39.55
CA ARG A 424 -13.32 -24.18 -38.23
C ARG A 424 -12.60 -24.97 -37.13
N ALA A 425 -12.20 -26.22 -37.39
CA ALA A 425 -11.42 -27.00 -36.44
C ALA A 425 -10.07 -26.35 -36.11
N ARG A 426 -9.34 -25.85 -37.13
CA ARG A 426 -8.08 -25.12 -36.93
C ARG A 426 -8.27 -23.83 -36.12
N ALA A 427 -9.28 -23.04 -36.45
CA ALA A 427 -9.61 -21.81 -35.72
C ALA A 427 -9.95 -22.09 -34.24
N ALA A 428 -10.67 -23.19 -33.96
CA ALA A 428 -10.95 -23.61 -32.58
C ALA A 428 -9.66 -24.00 -31.82
N THR A 429 -8.76 -24.78 -32.44
CA THR A 429 -7.46 -25.10 -31.81
C THR A 429 -6.57 -23.88 -31.60
N GLU A 430 -6.58 -22.92 -32.52
CA GLU A 430 -5.83 -21.67 -32.40
C GLU A 430 -6.39 -20.76 -31.30
N ALA A 431 -7.71 -20.68 -31.16
CA ALA A 431 -8.38 -19.95 -30.09
C ALA A 431 -8.06 -20.54 -28.69
N VAL A 432 -8.05 -21.87 -28.58
CA VAL A 432 -7.62 -22.55 -27.34
C VAL A 432 -6.15 -22.28 -27.05
N ALA A 433 -5.27 -22.39 -28.05
CA ALA A 433 -3.84 -22.11 -27.88
C ALA A 433 -3.57 -20.66 -27.43
N LYS A 434 -4.22 -19.68 -28.07
CA LYS A 434 -4.18 -18.27 -27.69
C LYS A 434 -4.65 -18.06 -26.25
N LYS A 435 -5.79 -18.63 -25.86
CA LYS A 435 -6.28 -18.54 -24.48
C LYS A 435 -5.27 -19.14 -23.48
N THR A 436 -4.71 -20.32 -23.76
CA THR A 436 -3.70 -20.91 -22.85
C THR A 436 -2.41 -20.09 -22.74
N ALA A 437 -2.06 -19.31 -23.76
CA ALA A 437 -0.94 -18.36 -23.70
C ALA A 437 -1.29 -17.10 -22.89
N GLU A 438 -2.50 -16.55 -23.06
CA GLU A 438 -3.01 -15.43 -22.25
C GLU A 438 -3.12 -15.80 -20.76
N ASP A 439 -3.74 -16.94 -20.45
CA ASP A 439 -3.89 -17.46 -19.08
C ASP A 439 -2.50 -17.69 -18.43
N ARG A 440 -1.51 -18.15 -19.22
CA ARG A 440 -0.12 -18.30 -18.76
C ARG A 440 0.56 -16.95 -18.48
N ILE A 441 0.42 -15.96 -19.35
CA ILE A 441 0.98 -14.61 -19.14
C ILE A 441 0.32 -13.94 -17.93
N ALA A 442 -0.99 -14.15 -17.72
CA ALA A 442 -1.69 -13.70 -16.51
C ALA A 442 -1.12 -14.36 -15.24
N ALA A 443 -0.85 -15.66 -15.27
CA ALA A 443 -0.23 -16.38 -14.15
C ALA A 443 1.22 -15.94 -13.88
N GLU A 444 2.07 -15.84 -14.91
CA GLU A 444 3.46 -15.40 -14.79
C GLU A 444 3.55 -13.95 -14.28
N THR A 445 2.67 -13.06 -14.76
CA THR A 445 2.61 -11.68 -14.24
C THR A 445 1.94 -11.56 -12.87
N HIS A 446 1.17 -12.55 -12.41
CA HIS A 446 0.72 -12.65 -11.01
C HIS A 446 1.79 -13.28 -10.10
N ALA A 447 2.67 -14.14 -10.61
CA ALA A 447 3.85 -14.59 -9.88
C ALA A 447 4.81 -13.41 -9.65
N ALA A 448 5.04 -12.58 -10.68
CA ALA A 448 5.67 -11.27 -10.53
C ALA A 448 4.86 -10.39 -9.54
N LYS A 449 3.53 -10.34 -9.69
CA LYS A 449 2.49 -9.90 -8.73
C LYS A 449 2.75 -10.23 -7.24
N LEU A 450 3.46 -11.32 -6.91
CA LEU A 450 3.73 -11.71 -5.51
C LEU A 450 5.20 -11.62 -5.09
N ALA A 451 6.15 -11.70 -6.04
CA ALA A 451 7.59 -11.68 -5.76
C ALA A 451 8.04 -10.44 -4.97
N ASP A 452 8.18 -9.29 -5.63
CA ASP A 452 8.57 -7.99 -5.06
C ASP A 452 7.52 -7.33 -4.13
N GLU A 453 6.43 -8.03 -3.78
CA GLU A 453 5.56 -7.71 -2.65
C GLU A 453 6.18 -8.29 -1.38
N ARG A 454 6.62 -9.57 -1.44
CA ARG A 454 7.50 -10.14 -0.42
C ARG A 454 8.78 -9.35 -0.34
N ILE A 455 9.50 -9.14 -1.45
CA ILE A 455 10.77 -8.43 -1.37
C ILE A 455 10.57 -6.99 -0.83
N ALA A 456 9.44 -6.31 -1.14
CA ALA A 456 9.10 -5.01 -0.54
C ALA A 456 8.80 -5.08 0.98
N LEU A 457 8.08 -6.11 1.44
CA LEU A 457 7.88 -6.37 2.87
C LEU A 457 9.20 -6.70 3.57
N ASP A 458 10.05 -7.53 2.96
CA ASP A 458 11.41 -7.80 3.44
C ASP A 458 12.20 -6.48 3.56
N LYS A 459 11.99 -5.52 2.63
CA LYS A 459 12.55 -4.15 2.65
C LYS A 459 12.05 -3.26 3.79
N GLN A 460 10.90 -3.60 4.38
CA GLN A 460 10.35 -2.92 5.55
C GLN A 460 10.84 -3.60 6.82
N LEU A 461 10.84 -4.92 6.88
CA LEU A 461 11.42 -5.71 7.97
C LEU A 461 12.93 -5.44 8.15
N GLU A 462 13.69 -5.31 7.05
CA GLU A 462 15.09 -4.87 7.04
C GLU A 462 15.27 -3.49 7.70
N LYS A 463 14.33 -2.55 7.48
CA LYS A 463 14.37 -1.22 8.09
C LYS A 463 13.96 -1.24 9.56
N GLU A 464 12.84 -1.88 9.88
CA GLU A 464 12.32 -1.99 11.24
C GLU A 464 13.35 -2.70 12.16
N ALA A 465 14.02 -3.73 11.66
CA ALA A 465 15.12 -4.39 12.37
C ALA A 465 16.33 -3.46 12.58
N ASN A 466 16.71 -2.66 11.57
CA ASN A 466 17.80 -1.69 11.70
C ASN A 466 17.46 -0.54 12.65
N GLU A 467 16.23 -0.02 12.60
CA GLU A 467 15.73 1.04 13.50
C GLU A 467 15.66 0.54 14.95
N LEU A 468 15.23 -0.71 15.17
CA LEU A 468 15.29 -1.36 16.48
C LEU A 468 16.74 -1.54 16.96
N ALA A 469 17.65 -2.03 16.10
CA ALA A 469 19.05 -2.20 16.44
C ALA A 469 19.75 -0.86 16.78
N GLU A 470 19.44 0.22 16.06
CA GLU A 470 19.90 1.57 16.41
C GLU A 470 19.35 2.03 17.76
N MET A 471 18.08 1.78 18.04
CA MET A 471 17.46 2.16 19.32
C MET A 471 18.04 1.36 20.49
N GLU A 472 18.31 0.07 20.33
CA GLU A 472 19.02 -0.75 21.32
C GLU A 472 20.47 -0.28 21.51
N ALA A 473 21.19 0.03 20.43
CA ALA A 473 22.55 0.58 20.51
C ALA A 473 22.59 1.91 21.29
N ARG A 474 21.67 2.84 21.00
CA ARG A 474 21.52 4.11 21.74
C ARG A 474 21.15 3.89 23.21
N LEU A 475 20.31 2.89 23.53
CA LEU A 475 19.99 2.51 24.92
C LEU A 475 21.20 1.90 25.65
N ILE A 476 22.02 1.08 24.97
CA ILE A 476 23.26 0.52 25.51
C ILE A 476 24.29 1.64 25.75
N GLU A 477 24.45 2.57 24.82
CA GLU A 477 25.35 3.72 24.96
C GLU A 477 24.93 4.64 26.12
N ASN A 478 23.63 4.95 26.24
CA ASN A 478 23.12 5.74 27.35
C ASN A 478 23.30 5.02 28.70
N ARG A 479 23.11 3.70 28.76
CA ARG A 479 23.41 2.90 29.97
C ARG A 479 24.90 2.89 30.31
N LYS A 480 25.80 2.86 29.32
CA LYS A 480 27.26 3.00 29.53
C LYS A 480 27.60 4.38 30.12
N LYS A 481 27.12 5.48 29.51
CA LYS A 481 27.30 6.84 30.01
C LYS A 481 26.77 7.02 31.44
N GLN A 482 25.60 6.44 31.75
CA GLN A 482 25.06 6.43 33.11
C GLN A 482 25.93 5.62 34.09
N ALA A 483 26.42 4.45 33.70
CA ALA A 483 27.32 3.64 34.52
C ALA A 483 28.66 4.35 34.78
N GLU A 484 29.25 4.98 33.75
CA GLU A 484 30.46 5.79 33.85
C GLU A 484 30.26 6.99 34.79
N ALA A 485 29.17 7.74 34.63
CA ALA A 485 28.81 8.84 35.54
C ALA A 485 28.61 8.37 36.98
N VAL A 486 27.99 7.21 37.20
CA VAL A 486 27.85 6.60 38.54
C VAL A 486 29.20 6.16 39.11
N GLN A 487 30.14 5.66 38.30
CA GLN A 487 31.49 5.32 38.79
C GLN A 487 32.31 6.57 39.10
N GLN A 488 32.21 7.64 38.30
CA GLN A 488 32.82 8.94 38.58
C GLN A 488 32.22 9.58 39.86
N ALA A 489 30.91 9.49 40.05
CA ALA A 489 30.26 9.93 41.28
C ALA A 489 30.72 9.11 42.50
N LYS A 490 30.89 7.79 42.36
CA LYS A 490 31.43 6.93 43.42
C LYS A 490 32.90 7.22 43.76
N SER A 491 33.76 7.46 42.77
CA SER A 491 35.17 7.81 43.02
C SER A 491 35.28 9.20 43.64
N ALA A 492 34.52 10.19 43.17
CA ALA A 492 34.44 11.51 43.78
C ALA A 492 33.90 11.48 45.21
N ALA A 493 32.84 10.70 45.48
CA ALA A 493 32.29 10.49 46.82
C ALA A 493 33.31 9.81 47.74
N ARG A 494 34.04 8.80 47.26
CA ARG A 494 35.13 8.15 48.01
C ARG A 494 36.25 9.14 48.35
N VAL A 495 36.68 9.97 47.39
CA VAL A 495 37.68 11.02 47.65
C VAL A 495 37.18 12.04 48.67
N ARG A 496 35.89 12.41 48.66
CA ARG A 496 35.29 13.25 49.72
C ARG A 496 35.33 12.53 51.09
N MET A 497 34.88 11.28 51.18
CA MET A 497 34.94 10.49 52.42
C MET A 497 36.37 10.27 52.94
N GLU A 498 37.38 10.24 52.07
CA GLU A 498 38.79 10.16 52.45
C GLU A 498 39.41 11.54 52.80
N MET A 499 38.74 12.66 52.51
CA MET A 499 39.22 14.03 52.75
C MET A 499 38.49 14.75 53.88
N GLU A 500 37.18 14.56 54.04
CA GLU A 500 36.38 15.08 55.16
C GLU A 500 37.00 14.78 56.54
N PRO A 501 37.37 13.54 56.92
CA PRO A 501 38.00 13.26 58.21
C PRO A 501 39.39 13.89 58.37
N LYS A 502 40.08 14.20 57.27
CA LYS A 502 41.36 14.93 57.30
C LYS A 502 41.12 16.43 57.52
N LEU A 503 40.10 16.99 56.87
CA LEU A 503 39.71 18.39 57.03
C LEU A 503 39.12 18.67 58.42
N THR A 504 38.31 17.77 58.98
CA THR A 504 37.83 17.90 60.36
C THR A 504 38.97 17.71 61.37
N GLY A 505 39.91 16.78 61.14
CA GLY A 505 41.12 16.66 61.96
C GLY A 505 42.01 17.91 61.92
N LEU A 506 42.16 18.55 60.76
CA LEU A 506 42.83 19.85 60.62
C LEU A 506 42.06 20.97 61.32
N ALA A 507 40.73 21.03 61.21
CA ALA A 507 39.91 21.99 61.93
C ALA A 507 40.02 21.83 63.46
N MET A 508 39.98 20.58 63.97
CA MET A 508 40.16 20.28 65.40
C MET A 508 41.56 20.69 65.90
N THR A 509 42.62 20.42 65.13
CA THR A 509 43.98 20.82 65.53
C THR A 509 44.20 22.33 65.43
N ILE A 510 43.58 23.03 64.47
CA ILE A 510 43.56 24.50 64.43
C ILE A 510 42.84 25.07 65.67
N ALA A 511 41.65 24.57 65.99
CA ALA A 511 40.89 25.01 67.17
C ALA A 511 41.65 24.72 68.48
N GLN A 512 42.26 23.54 68.61
CA GLN A 512 43.08 23.19 69.77
C GLN A 512 44.31 24.11 69.91
N ASN A 513 44.97 24.44 68.79
CA ASN A 513 46.08 25.40 68.79
C ASN A 513 45.63 26.82 69.16
N GLN A 514 44.43 27.24 68.73
CA GLN A 514 43.84 28.53 69.12
C GLN A 514 43.54 28.57 70.63
N ILE A 515 42.94 27.51 71.19
CA ILE A 515 42.69 27.39 72.64
C ILE A 515 44.02 27.44 73.43
N ILE A 516 45.06 26.73 72.98
CA ILE A 516 46.39 26.75 73.61
C ILE A 516 47.05 28.14 73.49
N ALA A 517 46.83 28.85 72.39
CA ALA A 517 47.32 30.22 72.21
C ALA A 517 46.61 31.23 73.11
N MET A 518 45.28 31.11 73.25
CA MET A 518 44.46 31.92 74.19
C MET A 518 44.87 31.69 75.63
N ALA A 519 44.97 30.43 76.08
CA ALA A 519 45.41 30.11 77.45
C ALA A 519 46.81 30.69 77.77
N LYS A 520 47.72 30.68 76.79
CA LYS A 520 49.05 31.32 76.90
C LYS A 520 49.04 32.85 76.76
N ALA A 521 47.94 33.45 76.34
CA ALA A 521 47.73 34.90 76.39
C ALA A 521 47.16 35.29 77.76
N GLU A 522 46.17 34.54 78.27
CA GLU A 522 45.59 34.68 79.61
C GLU A 522 46.65 34.49 80.72
N GLU A 523 47.50 33.46 80.62
CA GLU A 523 48.63 33.24 81.55
C GLU A 523 49.60 34.44 81.58
N ARG A 524 49.87 35.04 80.42
CA ARG A 524 50.71 36.26 80.33
C ARG A 524 50.00 37.50 80.86
N LEU A 525 48.68 37.61 80.67
CA LEU A 525 47.88 38.70 81.23
C LEU A 525 47.88 38.62 82.76
N GLN A 526 47.65 37.44 83.35
CA GLN A 526 47.72 37.23 84.80
C GLN A 526 49.14 37.49 85.35
N ALA A 527 50.20 37.17 84.60
CA ALA A 527 51.57 37.55 84.96
C ALA A 527 51.80 39.08 84.90
N ALA A 528 51.19 39.78 83.94
CA ALA A 528 51.23 41.24 83.86
C ALA A 528 50.40 41.92 84.99
N GLU A 529 49.21 41.40 85.29
CA GLU A 529 48.34 41.87 86.37
C GLU A 529 49.00 41.68 87.74
N THR A 530 49.57 40.51 88.02
CA THR A 530 50.26 40.24 89.29
C THR A 530 51.53 41.09 89.43
N THR A 531 52.32 41.28 88.38
CA THR A 531 53.47 42.20 88.43
C THR A 531 53.04 43.65 88.62
N ALA A 532 52.01 44.13 87.90
CA ALA A 532 51.42 45.46 88.11
C ALA A 532 50.90 45.64 89.54
N ALA A 533 50.21 44.65 90.11
CA ALA A 533 49.75 44.68 91.49
C ALA A 533 50.91 44.79 92.50
N THR A 534 52.04 44.10 92.28
CA THR A 534 53.23 44.26 93.14
C THR A 534 53.90 45.63 92.98
N VAL A 535 53.83 46.26 91.79
CA VAL A 535 54.33 47.63 91.58
C VAL A 535 53.43 48.65 92.28
N LEU A 536 52.10 48.53 92.15
CA LEU A 536 51.14 49.37 92.88
C LEU A 536 51.27 49.23 94.40
N TYR A 537 51.54 48.01 94.90
CA TYR A 537 51.84 47.79 96.31
C TYR A 537 53.12 48.52 96.74
N LYS A 538 54.21 48.44 95.95
CA LYS A 538 55.45 49.18 96.23
C LYS A 538 55.24 50.69 96.27
N ILE A 539 54.60 51.26 95.24
CA ILE A 539 54.26 52.69 95.18
C ILE A 539 53.46 53.10 96.43
N ARG A 540 52.48 52.29 96.85
CA ARG A 540 51.70 52.55 98.06
C ARG A 540 52.54 52.50 99.35
N THR A 541 53.50 51.56 99.45
CA THR A 541 54.43 51.52 100.60
C THR A 541 55.42 52.68 100.59
N GLU A 542 55.93 53.08 99.42
CA GLU A 542 56.86 54.20 99.26
C GLU A 542 56.17 55.54 99.58
N ALA A 543 54.93 55.74 99.11
CA ALA A 543 54.10 56.88 99.51
C ALA A 543 53.85 56.92 101.04
N SER A 544 53.62 55.76 101.68
CA SER A 544 53.47 55.70 103.14
C SER A 544 54.78 56.00 103.90
N ALA A 545 55.94 55.66 103.31
CA ALA A 545 57.25 55.99 103.86
C ALA A 545 57.55 57.49 103.72
N LEU A 546 57.18 58.11 102.59
CA LEU A 546 57.27 59.57 102.41
C LEU A 546 56.39 60.33 103.41
N MET A 547 55.15 59.87 103.64
CA MET A 547 54.28 60.43 104.69
C MET A 547 54.88 60.28 106.11
N ALA A 548 55.54 59.16 106.40
CA ALA A 548 56.24 58.97 107.69
C ALA A 548 57.50 59.85 107.83
N ILE A 549 58.19 60.18 106.72
CA ILE A 549 59.29 61.15 106.70
C ILE A 549 58.76 62.57 106.93
N GLN A 550 57.67 62.95 106.26
CA GLN A 550 57.02 64.25 106.41
C GLN A 550 56.59 64.51 107.88
N ALA A 551 55.85 63.58 108.49
CA ALA A 551 55.44 63.67 109.89
C ALA A 551 56.63 63.72 110.87
N ARG A 552 57.78 63.12 110.51
CA ARG A 552 59.00 63.20 111.30
C ARG A 552 59.69 64.57 111.18
N ILE A 553 59.68 65.20 110.01
CA ILE A 553 60.19 66.57 109.82
C ILE A 553 59.37 67.56 110.68
N GLU A 554 58.04 67.39 110.71
CA GLU A 554 57.14 68.16 111.58
C GLU A 554 57.42 67.92 113.07
N GLN A 555 57.67 66.68 113.47
CA GLN A 555 58.03 66.34 114.85
C GLN A 555 59.41 66.88 115.26
N ASP A 556 60.40 66.84 114.37
CA ASP A 556 61.75 67.36 114.61
C ASP A 556 61.74 68.91 114.65
N ALA A 557 60.88 69.59 113.88
CA ALA A 557 60.64 71.02 114.00
C ALA A 557 60.07 71.40 115.38
N LEU A 558 59.03 70.69 115.85
CA LEU A 558 58.49 70.86 117.21
C LEU A 558 59.51 70.52 118.31
N ALA A 559 60.49 69.65 118.03
CA ALA A 559 61.59 69.37 118.93
C ALA A 559 62.61 70.52 119.00
N VAL A 560 62.87 71.21 117.88
CA VAL A 560 63.73 72.41 117.82
C VAL A 560 63.10 73.58 118.59
N GLU A 561 61.81 73.85 118.43
CA GLU A 561 61.11 74.88 119.24
C GLU A 561 61.23 74.61 120.74
N ARG A 562 61.06 73.33 121.15
CA ARG A 562 61.22 72.90 122.54
C ARG A 562 62.67 72.94 123.03
N ALA A 563 63.66 72.82 122.14
CA ALA A 563 65.06 72.96 122.48
C ALA A 563 65.41 74.44 122.75
N ILE A 564 64.96 75.36 121.89
CA ILE A 564 65.11 76.81 122.09
C ILE A 564 64.46 77.25 123.41
N ALA A 565 63.26 76.74 123.71
CA ALA A 565 62.58 76.98 124.98
C ALA A 565 63.33 76.42 126.21
N ARG A 566 64.14 75.37 126.06
CA ARG A 566 65.00 74.84 127.13
C ARG A 566 66.28 75.65 127.31
N GLU A 567 66.91 76.08 126.21
CA GLU A 567 68.13 76.90 126.25
C GLU A 567 67.90 78.21 127.02
N ALA A 568 66.72 78.82 126.86
CA ALA A 568 66.26 79.98 127.64
C ALA A 568 66.09 79.69 129.15
N VAL A 569 65.84 78.44 129.55
CA VAL A 569 65.68 78.04 130.97
C VAL A 569 67.03 77.60 131.57
N GLU A 570 67.87 76.90 130.80
CA GLU A 570 69.19 76.45 131.24
C GLU A 570 70.15 77.65 131.42
N THR A 571 70.04 78.68 130.59
CA THR A 571 70.79 79.95 130.79
C THR A 571 70.45 80.61 132.13
N MET A 572 69.16 80.76 132.47
CA MET A 572 68.74 81.24 133.80
C MET A 572 69.26 80.34 134.94
N ALA A 573 69.25 79.02 134.76
CA ALA A 573 69.73 78.07 135.77
C ALA A 573 71.25 78.15 135.99
N VAL A 574 72.05 78.40 134.94
CA VAL A 574 73.50 78.56 135.02
C VAL A 574 73.90 79.84 135.77
N GLU A 575 73.14 80.93 135.61
CA GLU A 575 73.34 82.16 136.38
C GLU A 575 73.03 81.94 137.87
N ALA A 576 71.90 81.30 138.18
CA ALA A 576 71.52 80.96 139.56
C ALA A 576 72.50 79.99 140.24
N ALA A 577 73.06 79.02 139.51
CA ALA A 577 74.04 78.07 140.04
C ALA A 577 75.38 78.72 140.38
N ARG A 578 75.87 79.66 139.54
CA ARG A 578 77.11 80.41 139.79
C ARG A 578 77.03 81.24 141.07
N ALA A 579 75.88 81.86 141.34
CA ALA A 579 75.66 82.62 142.58
C ALA A 579 75.74 81.76 143.85
N ARG A 580 75.37 80.47 143.78
CA ARG A 580 75.44 79.55 144.93
C ARG A 580 76.85 79.03 145.22
N ILE A 581 77.56 78.56 144.20
CA ILE A 581 78.88 77.93 144.39
C ILE A 581 79.88 78.92 145.02
N GLN A 582 79.82 80.20 144.65
CA GLN A 582 80.65 81.26 145.26
C GLN A 582 80.37 81.49 146.75
N ALA A 583 79.18 81.13 147.26
CA ALA A 583 78.87 81.16 148.68
C ALA A 583 79.38 79.91 149.41
N ASP A 584 79.23 78.72 148.80
CA ASP A 584 79.65 77.44 149.40
C ASP A 584 81.19 77.33 149.52
N GLU A 585 81.95 77.84 148.54
CA GLU A 585 83.43 77.90 148.63
C GLU A 585 83.90 78.75 149.83
N ALA A 586 83.20 79.84 150.15
CA ALA A 586 83.50 80.67 151.32
C ALA A 586 83.18 79.95 152.64
N ALA A 587 82.09 79.17 152.68
CA ALA A 587 81.67 78.45 153.88
C ALA A 587 82.59 77.26 154.23
N ILE A 588 82.99 76.45 153.24
CA ILE A 588 83.81 75.25 153.47
C ILE A 588 85.25 75.61 153.87
N ALA A 589 85.79 76.71 153.35
CA ALA A 589 87.09 77.24 153.76
C ALA A 589 87.13 77.67 155.24
N LEU A 590 85.97 78.10 155.79
CA LEU A 590 85.79 78.42 157.21
C LEU A 590 85.72 77.16 158.08
N ALA A 591 84.88 76.19 157.70
CA ALA A 591 84.73 74.92 158.43
C ALA A 591 86.04 74.12 158.52
N SER A 592 86.86 74.16 157.47
CA SER A 592 88.16 73.49 157.37
C SER A 592 89.22 73.97 158.36
N ARG A 593 88.97 75.06 159.08
CA ARG A 593 89.85 75.59 160.15
C ARG A 593 89.42 75.07 161.53
N LYS A 594 88.15 75.29 161.88
CA LYS A 594 87.61 75.11 163.24
C LYS A 594 87.77 73.69 163.81
N ILE A 595 87.49 72.65 163.01
CA ILE A 595 87.51 71.25 163.47
C ILE A 595 88.93 70.78 163.89
N ARG A 596 89.99 71.42 163.39
CA ARG A 596 91.37 71.11 163.80
C ARG A 596 91.76 71.70 165.16
N GLU A 597 91.05 72.72 165.62
CA GLU A 597 91.32 73.44 166.88
C GLU A 597 90.56 72.81 168.07
N GLU A 598 89.49 72.03 167.80
CA GLU A 598 88.52 71.58 168.80
C GLU A 598 88.80 70.19 169.41
N ILE A 599 89.63 69.36 168.75
CA ILE A 599 89.99 68.01 169.23
C ILE A 599 91.20 68.03 170.20
N GLU A 600 92.06 69.05 170.12
CA GLU A 600 93.32 69.12 170.88
C GLU A 600 93.14 69.60 172.34
N THR A 601 91.98 70.17 172.67
CA THR A 601 91.74 70.96 173.90
C THR A 601 90.97 70.23 175.01
N THR A 602 90.14 69.23 174.69
CA THR A 602 89.14 68.66 175.63
C THR A 602 89.67 67.69 176.70
N ARG A 603 90.97 67.69 177.00
CA ARG A 603 91.54 66.94 178.15
C ARG A 603 92.57 67.69 179.01
N ILE A 604 92.76 69.00 178.80
CA ILE A 604 93.51 69.85 179.73
C ILE A 604 92.61 71.00 180.19
N ILE A 605 91.95 70.75 181.33
CA ILE A 605 91.86 71.63 182.51
C ILE A 605 92.03 73.16 182.27
N GLN A 606 91.01 73.90 182.72
CA GLN A 606 90.95 75.33 183.09
C GLN A 606 90.54 76.42 182.06
N ASP A 607 89.54 77.20 182.51
CA ASP A 607 89.30 78.65 182.35
C ASP A 607 88.52 79.24 181.13
N CYS A 608 87.24 79.59 181.41
CA CYS A 608 86.49 80.83 181.06
C CYS A 608 85.84 81.12 179.68
N SER A 609 84.56 81.59 179.72
CA SER A 609 83.88 82.65 178.90
C SER A 609 83.72 82.50 177.36
N ASP A 610 82.81 83.18 176.61
CA ASP A 610 81.44 83.76 176.77
C ASP A 610 80.92 84.23 175.35
N GLU A 611 79.63 84.62 175.19
CA GLU A 611 79.06 85.58 174.16
C GLU A 611 79.13 85.27 172.61
N GLU A 612 78.32 85.83 171.65
CA GLU A 612 76.91 86.34 171.58
C GLU A 612 76.39 86.63 170.11
N ILE A 613 75.11 87.03 169.92
CA ILE A 613 74.48 87.94 168.88
C ILE A 613 74.05 87.52 167.41
N SER A 614 72.70 87.45 167.18
CA SER A 614 71.73 88.12 166.20
C SER A 614 71.90 88.24 164.64
N PRO A 615 71.01 88.93 163.84
CA PRO A 615 69.58 88.72 163.39
C PRO A 615 69.39 88.81 161.80
N ASP A 616 68.31 89.15 161.02
CA ASP A 616 66.86 89.58 161.10
C ASP A 616 66.10 89.52 159.70
N ILE A 617 64.79 89.91 159.59
CA ILE A 617 63.97 90.40 158.40
C ILE A 617 63.51 89.40 157.26
N VAL A 618 62.39 89.49 156.48
CA VAL A 618 61.22 90.43 156.35
C VAL A 618 60.52 90.47 154.91
N VAL A 619 59.18 90.67 154.76
CA VAL A 619 58.30 91.21 153.63
C VAL A 619 57.72 90.34 152.44
N ASP A 620 56.61 90.82 151.80
CA ASP A 620 55.60 90.13 150.91
C ASP A 620 54.74 91.09 149.99
N TYR A 621 53.87 90.63 149.02
CA TYR A 621 52.66 91.28 148.32
C TYR A 621 52.05 90.51 147.06
N GLU A 622 51.13 91.11 146.24
CA GLU A 622 50.03 90.51 145.39
C GLU A 622 50.02 90.74 143.82
N GLU A 623 48.93 90.30 143.12
CA GLU A 623 48.18 90.88 141.95
C GLU A 623 47.97 90.15 140.56
N HIS A 624 47.25 90.79 139.61
CA HIS A 624 46.30 90.19 138.61
C HIS A 624 46.65 90.25 137.08
N SER A 625 45.92 89.46 136.24
CA SER A 625 45.14 89.88 135.02
C SER A 625 45.27 89.02 133.71
N THR A 626 44.53 89.37 132.65
CA THR A 626 44.09 88.51 131.50
C THR A 626 44.22 89.14 130.10
N HIS A 627 44.42 88.36 129.00
CA HIS A 627 43.88 88.71 127.65
C HIS A 627 43.80 87.59 126.57
N LEU A 628 43.37 87.98 125.35
CA LEU A 628 42.88 87.26 124.15
C LEU A 628 43.59 87.77 122.86
N SER A 629 43.63 87.13 121.67
CA SER A 629 43.32 85.75 121.17
C SER A 629 43.68 85.60 119.65
N SER A 630 43.30 84.46 119.01
CA SER A 630 43.03 84.23 117.56
C SER A 630 44.14 83.84 116.53
N ASP A 631 43.83 82.75 115.78
CA ASP A 631 43.83 82.53 114.31
C ASP A 631 45.09 82.35 113.40
N ASN A 632 44.97 81.35 112.48
CA ASN A 632 45.48 81.26 111.08
C ASN A 632 47.01 81.08 110.77
N SER A 633 47.49 80.54 109.63
CA SER A 633 46.92 79.72 108.50
C SER A 633 48.01 79.22 107.48
N GLU A 634 47.63 78.34 106.52
CA GLU A 634 48.34 77.97 105.24
C GLU A 634 49.68 77.17 105.35
N THR A 635 50.30 76.54 104.31
CA THR A 635 50.27 76.61 102.81
C THR A 635 50.63 75.27 102.10
N MET A 636 50.13 75.04 100.85
CA MET A 636 50.77 74.46 99.61
C MET A 636 51.59 73.11 99.67
N LEU A 637 51.93 72.32 98.63
CA LEU A 637 51.75 72.14 97.14
C LEU A 637 52.08 70.61 96.82
N ALA A 638 52.19 69.96 95.64
CA ALA A 638 52.14 70.19 94.17
C ALA A 638 51.79 68.87 93.39
N ASP A 639 51.86 68.87 92.05
CA ASP A 639 52.27 67.85 91.01
C ASP A 639 52.07 66.32 91.24
N THR A 640 51.72 65.44 90.28
CA THR A 640 51.21 65.39 88.87
C THR A 640 50.91 63.87 88.55
N GLU A 641 50.29 63.33 87.47
CA GLU A 641 49.47 63.74 86.29
C GLU A 641 48.74 62.47 85.69
N GLU A 642 47.89 62.65 84.66
CA GLU A 642 47.33 61.65 83.69
C GLU A 642 46.43 60.48 84.18
N SER A 643 45.19 60.21 83.70
CA SER A 643 44.60 59.97 82.34
C SER A 643 44.51 58.45 81.98
N THR A 644 43.55 57.89 81.22
CA THR A 644 42.37 58.39 80.46
C THR A 644 41.10 57.51 80.64
N GLU A 645 39.99 58.03 80.08
CA GLU A 645 38.77 57.39 79.51
C GLU A 645 38.95 55.99 78.82
N LYS A 646 37.93 55.23 78.37
CA LYS A 646 36.60 55.57 77.77
C LYS A 646 35.64 54.34 77.65
N GLU A 647 34.37 54.58 77.27
CA GLU A 647 33.45 53.87 76.32
C GLU A 647 33.63 52.36 75.95
N ALA A 648 32.62 51.57 75.51
CA ALA A 648 31.17 51.77 75.28
C ALA A 648 30.43 50.41 75.07
N SER A 649 29.11 50.51 74.84
CA SER A 649 28.25 49.80 73.84
C SER A 649 28.97 49.05 72.69
N ALA A 650 28.38 48.12 71.92
CA ALA A 650 26.98 47.96 71.48
C ALA A 650 26.76 46.49 70.95
N GLU A 651 25.55 45.89 70.91
CA GLU A 651 24.53 45.93 69.81
C GLU A 651 24.84 45.05 68.58
N PHE A 652 23.76 44.61 67.87
CA PHE A 652 23.79 44.07 66.48
C PHE A 652 24.41 42.65 66.31
N ILE A 653 24.06 41.77 65.35
CA ILE A 653 23.42 41.87 64.02
C ILE A 653 22.44 40.69 63.78
N GLU A 654 21.22 40.97 63.30
CA GLU A 654 20.42 40.09 62.39
C GLU A 654 20.95 40.30 60.95
N PRO A 655 21.02 39.29 60.05
CA PRO A 655 19.80 38.96 59.29
C PRO A 655 19.74 37.57 58.62
N ASP A 656 18.64 37.32 57.89
CA ASP A 656 18.47 36.83 56.50
C ASP A 656 19.47 35.81 55.85
N ASP A 657 19.08 35.02 54.84
CA ASP A 657 17.95 35.20 53.92
C ASP A 657 17.24 33.90 53.51
N SER A 658 15.97 34.09 53.18
CA SER A 658 15.12 33.19 52.42
C SER A 658 15.59 32.96 50.97
N THR A 659 15.56 31.71 50.52
CA THR A 659 15.08 31.41 49.15
C THR A 659 14.13 30.21 49.20
N ASN A 660 12.83 30.36 48.93
CA ASN A 660 12.15 30.69 47.66
C ASN A 660 12.12 29.55 46.63
N ARG A 661 10.88 29.19 46.27
CA ARG A 661 10.40 28.82 44.92
C ARG A 661 10.86 27.49 44.31
N LEU A 662 10.03 26.79 43.52
CA LEU A 662 8.56 26.88 43.34
C LEU A 662 8.07 25.56 42.73
N ASP A 663 6.88 25.12 43.10
CA ASP A 663 6.13 24.13 42.32
C ASP A 663 5.73 24.68 40.95
N SER A 664 5.51 23.80 39.96
CA SER A 664 4.34 23.93 39.08
C SER A 664 4.08 22.70 38.19
N ASN A 665 2.79 22.42 38.03
CA ASN A 665 2.14 21.83 36.85
C ASN A 665 2.42 20.37 36.49
N THR A 666 1.71 19.48 37.19
CA THR A 666 1.06 18.33 36.54
C THR A 666 -0.31 18.75 35.99
N SER A 667 -0.70 18.32 34.79
CA SER A 667 -2.10 18.38 34.33
C SER A 667 -2.36 17.33 33.23
N GLY A 668 -3.60 16.84 33.14
CA GLY A 668 -4.00 15.82 32.16
C GLY A 668 -5.51 15.53 32.17
N ASN A 669 -5.93 14.72 31.19
CA ASN A 669 -7.30 14.26 30.91
C ASN A 669 -8.34 15.32 30.50
N SER A 670 -8.99 15.04 29.36
CA SER A 670 -10.42 15.27 29.10
C SER A 670 -10.87 14.34 27.96
N LEU A 671 -12.14 13.91 27.99
CA LEU A 671 -12.71 12.91 27.06
C LEU A 671 -14.24 13.13 26.97
N GLN A 672 -14.86 12.59 25.91
CA GLN A 672 -16.31 12.46 25.60
C GLN A 672 -17.00 13.53 24.72
N LEU A 673 -17.56 13.03 23.59
CA LEU A 673 -18.95 13.22 23.05
C LEU A 673 -19.43 14.66 22.67
N ASP A 674 -20.42 14.89 21.78
CA ASP A 674 -21.34 13.97 21.07
C ASP A 674 -21.88 14.51 19.71
N THR A 675 -22.58 13.65 18.96
CA THR A 675 -23.60 13.89 17.90
C THR A 675 -23.33 14.80 16.68
N LEU A 676 -23.55 14.26 15.47
CA LEU A 676 -24.82 14.48 14.73
C LEU A 676 -24.91 13.60 13.46
N ASP A 677 -26.10 13.05 13.20
CA ASP A 677 -26.44 12.26 12.00
C ASP A 677 -27.93 12.45 11.67
N ASN A 678 -28.27 12.64 10.37
CA ASN A 678 -29.59 12.41 9.75
C ASN A 678 -29.67 12.99 8.31
N SER A 679 -30.12 12.19 7.33
CA SER A 679 -30.96 12.63 6.18
C SER A 679 -31.55 11.47 5.35
N ILE A 680 -32.59 10.83 5.91
CA ILE A 680 -33.89 10.52 5.26
C ILE A 680 -33.90 9.96 3.80
N LYS A 681 -34.36 8.71 3.66
CA LYS A 681 -35.03 8.14 2.45
C LYS A 681 -36.56 8.43 2.51
N PRO A 682 -37.30 8.53 1.39
CA PRO A 682 -37.91 7.34 0.71
C PRO A 682 -37.91 7.47 -0.83
N GLY A 683 -38.40 6.53 -1.66
CA GLY A 683 -38.91 5.15 -1.45
C GLY A 683 -39.72 4.67 -2.67
N GLU A 684 -39.82 3.36 -2.90
CA GLU A 684 -40.69 2.77 -3.94
C GLU A 684 -42.05 2.36 -3.35
N THR A 685 -43.18 2.66 -4.03
CA THR A 685 -44.33 1.74 -4.24
C THR A 685 -45.48 2.35 -5.07
N ALA A 686 -45.72 1.77 -6.25
CA ALA A 686 -47.02 1.27 -6.80
C ALA A 686 -48.32 2.13 -6.89
N VAL A 687 -49.29 1.53 -7.63
CA VAL A 687 -50.74 1.85 -7.80
C VAL A 687 -51.09 3.15 -8.58
N PRO A 688 -52.30 3.27 -9.19
CA PRO A 688 -52.36 3.37 -10.66
C PRO A 688 -53.15 4.59 -11.19
N PHE A 689 -53.29 4.68 -12.51
CA PHE A 689 -54.27 5.57 -13.13
C PHE A 689 -55.12 4.85 -14.19
N ASP A 690 -56.41 4.68 -13.90
CA ASP A 690 -57.42 4.22 -14.85
C ASP A 690 -57.95 5.42 -15.66
N LYS A 691 -57.88 5.32 -16.99
CA LYS A 691 -58.80 5.99 -17.92
C LYS A 691 -59.17 5.11 -19.10
N SER A 692 -60.14 4.23 -18.85
CA SER A 692 -61.08 3.70 -19.84
C SER A 692 -61.31 4.60 -21.08
N LYS A 693 -61.21 4.00 -22.28
CA LYS A 693 -62.09 4.35 -23.40
C LYS A 693 -62.23 3.23 -24.42
N THR A 694 -63.36 2.52 -24.33
CA THR A 694 -63.89 1.62 -25.35
C THR A 694 -64.46 2.41 -26.53
N ALA A 695 -64.19 1.98 -27.76
CA ALA A 695 -64.90 2.41 -28.97
C ALA A 695 -64.72 1.36 -30.09
N GLU A 696 -65.40 0.23 -29.95
CA GLU A 696 -65.68 -0.70 -31.05
C GLU A 696 -67.06 -0.34 -31.65
N VAL A 697 -67.47 -1.01 -32.74
CA VAL A 697 -68.69 -0.78 -33.56
C VAL A 697 -68.59 0.38 -34.57
N ALA A 698 -68.12 0.02 -35.77
CA ALA A 698 -68.77 0.32 -37.05
C ALA A 698 -68.33 -0.72 -38.09
#